data_AF-A0A6G0V5N3-F1
#
_entry.id   AF-A0A6G0V5N3-F1
#
_cell.length_a   1.000
_cell.length_b   1.000
_cell.length_c   1.000
_cell.angle_alpha   90.00
_cell.angle_beta   90.00
_cell.angle_gamma   90.00
#
_symmetry.space_group_name_H-M   'P 1'
#
loop_
_entity.id
_entity.type
_entity.pdbx_description
1 polymer ?
#
loop_
_entity_poly.entity_id
_entity_poly.type
_entity_poly.pdbx_seq_one_letter_code
_entity_poly.pdbx_strand_id
1 'polypeptide(L)'
;MSGNNPNDKSSDFVTPEVTKALNQARDIVTKGKTEEAANVVEESTTVKFTQTGSRKDPVEVIISHSSVVSQGSSDDEGTKSDDDSNNDLTQTLGSRAHENPNDAEKHSAFHYRRKTSGMWEADTETIATELSPDDEAKLTVDVRAETKTVKDHQLVTTTWEARWTVQTYEMLPEWLQDNEYLRTGHRPPLPSVAECFKSIWSIHTETGNIWTHLIGCVAFFILGAWFMSRPKGDVDFQEKLVFSFFFLGAILCLGLSFVFHTLSCHSVPVVRLFSKLDYMGISLLIIGSFIPWIYYGFYCRREPKITYIGMVVVLGIAAIIISLWDKFSESKYRPLRAGVFVGMGCSGIIPTVHFIYTDGVRRLFEENSFGWLCTMAALYLIGAVLYATRTPERFFPGKCDLVKNWDFDRTEKTSTGKEMDRNLSKSGNPIDKIFARPLEFGRRILGGNVYDNPPSFTGWKGLPGLFEVIRFMFGPERYPGTPSKEILDTTLPVVKPDFSNSPDLKATWLGHATVLVQMGGFNFITDPVFCSRASPVSFLGPRRYRKPPCEIEDLPDLQFAVISHNHYDHLDAKAVADLNRKFPKMVWYVPQDLKDWMQSTVPGAEIHDMTWGESKIHEWNGKGYKILCVPAQHWSLRGVFNKNTSLWSGWAVTGPEYKFYYTGDTGFCEEEFRKLGDKYGPFHLAAIPIGCYSPRNFMKSQHINTDEAVEIHRLVKAEYSIGIHWGTYEMGSTEPYDEPPVLFKEAGKKAKEKYENVGDFIILDHGETWKYQKNSN
;
A
#
# COMPACT_ATOMS: atom_id res chain seq x y z
N MET A 1 46.62 23.67 60.76
CA MET A 1 47.18 23.79 59.39
C MET A 1 46.39 22.82 58.52
N SER A 2 45.18 23.13 58.06
CA SER A 2 44.76 24.13 57.04
C SER A 2 45.48 23.96 55.70
N GLY A 3 44.71 23.68 54.65
CA GLY A 3 45.16 23.69 53.25
C GLY A 3 44.10 23.18 52.27
N ASN A 4 43.14 24.05 51.95
CA ASN A 4 42.00 23.89 51.01
C ASN A 4 42.39 23.60 49.55
N ASN A 5 41.46 23.01 48.76
CA ASN A 5 40.79 23.72 47.65
C ASN A 5 39.58 22.94 47.08
N PRO A 6 38.64 23.57 46.32
CA PRO A 6 37.20 23.45 46.51
C PRO A 6 36.45 22.95 45.24
N ASN A 7 35.22 22.48 45.42
CA ASN A 7 34.07 22.56 44.50
C ASN A 7 33.13 21.38 44.77
N ASP A 8 32.27 21.54 45.78
CA ASP A 8 31.04 20.77 45.89
C ASP A 8 29.88 21.77 45.95
N LYS A 9 29.29 22.02 44.78
CA LYS A 9 28.06 22.78 44.57
C LYS A 9 27.43 22.31 43.27
N SER A 10 26.53 21.34 43.34
CA SER A 10 25.30 21.30 42.52
C SER A 10 24.37 20.16 42.97
N SER A 11 23.73 20.32 44.13
CA SER A 11 22.38 19.81 44.34
C SER A 11 21.38 20.95 44.12
N ASP A 12 20.17 20.60 43.72
CA ASP A 12 18.94 21.40 43.72
C ASP A 12 18.66 22.27 42.49
N PHE A 13 18.12 21.66 41.43
CA PHE A 13 17.11 22.31 40.57
C PHE A 13 16.11 21.29 40.01
N VAL A 14 15.43 20.55 40.88
CA VAL A 14 14.22 19.78 40.53
C VAL A 14 13.27 19.89 41.72
N THR A 15 12.05 20.40 41.50
CA THR A 15 11.07 20.55 42.60
C THR A 15 10.69 19.18 43.20
N PRO A 16 10.35 19.08 44.49
CA PRO A 16 9.96 17.81 45.14
C PRO A 16 8.83 17.06 44.42
N GLU A 17 7.98 17.81 43.73
CA GLU A 17 6.88 17.33 42.90
C GLU A 17 7.37 16.52 41.68
N VAL A 18 8.48 16.93 41.07
CA VAL A 18 9.07 16.26 39.90
C VAL A 18 9.78 14.97 40.30
N THR A 19 10.45 14.94 41.45
CA THR A 19 11.04 13.72 42.02
C THR A 19 9.96 12.68 42.37
N LYS A 20 8.79 13.13 42.84
CA LYS A 20 7.63 12.26 43.10
C LYS A 20 7.02 11.70 41.80
N ALA A 21 6.87 12.53 40.77
CA ALA A 21 6.38 12.13 39.46
C ALA A 21 7.31 11.11 38.77
N LEU A 22 8.63 11.30 38.89
CA LEU A 22 9.66 10.39 38.37
C LEU A 22 9.58 8.98 38.98
N ASN A 23 9.35 8.91 40.30
CA ASN A 23 9.20 7.64 41.00
C ASN A 23 7.91 6.92 40.63
N GLN A 24 6.79 7.66 40.46
CA GLN A 24 5.51 7.09 40.01
C GLN A 24 5.57 6.56 38.58
N ALA A 25 6.18 7.31 37.64
CA ALA A 25 6.36 6.84 36.26
C ALA A 25 7.21 5.55 36.20
N ARG A 26 8.28 5.48 37.00
CA ARG A 26 9.11 4.27 37.12
C ARG A 26 8.31 3.09 37.69
N ASP A 27 7.49 3.31 38.71
CA ASP A 27 6.68 2.25 39.33
C ASP A 27 5.52 1.78 38.43
N ILE A 28 4.91 2.66 37.65
CA ILE A 28 3.93 2.28 36.62
C ILE A 28 4.60 1.40 35.54
N VAL A 29 5.79 1.79 35.08
CA VAL A 29 6.54 1.07 34.03
C VAL A 29 7.10 -0.27 34.52
N THR A 30 7.48 -0.38 35.79
CA THR A 30 8.15 -1.59 36.32
C THR A 30 7.23 -2.52 37.11
N LYS A 31 6.17 -2.01 37.75
CA LYS A 31 5.31 -2.76 38.67
C LYS A 31 3.83 -2.76 38.28
N GLY A 32 3.41 -1.94 37.32
CA GLY A 32 2.04 -1.91 36.78
C GLY A 32 0.96 -1.41 37.75
N LYS A 33 1.33 -0.70 38.83
CA LYS A 33 0.42 0.00 39.75
C LYS A 33 1.08 1.24 40.35
N THR A 34 0.30 2.29 40.58
CA THR A 34 0.64 3.42 41.47
C THR A 34 0.41 3.03 42.94
N GLU A 35 1.19 3.60 43.87
CA GLU A 35 0.83 3.55 45.29
C GLU A 35 -0.57 4.18 45.47
N GLU A 36 -1.47 3.49 46.19
CA GLU A 36 -2.85 3.91 46.44
C GLU A 36 -2.89 5.31 47.06
N ALA A 37 -3.18 6.32 46.25
CA ALA A 37 -3.54 7.63 46.76
C ALA A 37 -5.00 7.55 47.23
N ALA A 38 -5.20 7.65 48.55
CA ALA A 38 -6.54 7.86 49.11
C ALA A 38 -7.12 9.13 48.48
N ASN A 39 -8.28 9.02 47.80
CA ASN A 39 -9.09 10.08 47.17
C ASN A 39 -9.01 10.24 45.63
N VAL A 40 -8.68 9.20 44.87
CA VAL A 40 -8.88 9.19 43.41
C VAL A 40 -10.35 8.83 43.09
N VAL A 41 -11.04 9.71 42.36
CA VAL A 41 -12.47 9.60 42.00
C VAL A 41 -12.67 8.96 40.63
N GLU A 42 -11.82 9.28 39.66
CA GLU A 42 -11.88 8.71 38.30
C GLU A 42 -10.49 8.72 37.67
N GLU A 43 -10.13 7.64 36.97
CA GLU A 43 -8.91 7.54 36.17
C GLU A 43 -9.27 7.21 34.73
N SER A 44 -8.69 7.93 33.77
CA SER A 44 -8.79 7.59 32.36
C SER A 44 -7.46 7.76 31.66
N THR A 45 -7.15 6.85 30.74
CA THR A 45 -5.93 6.92 29.93
C THR A 45 -6.32 6.94 28.46
N THR A 46 -6.04 8.05 27.78
CA THR A 46 -6.29 8.26 26.36
C THR A 46 -4.98 8.15 25.60
N VAL A 47 -4.99 7.56 24.41
CA VAL A 47 -3.79 7.42 23.58
C VAL A 47 -4.09 7.96 22.20
N LYS A 48 -3.31 8.96 21.76
CA LYS A 48 -3.44 9.64 20.48
C LYS A 48 -2.18 9.39 19.65
N PHE A 49 -2.35 9.09 18.37
CA PHE A 49 -1.22 8.85 17.46
C PHE A 49 -1.03 10.09 16.59
N THR A 50 0.18 10.64 16.56
CA THR A 50 0.49 11.78 15.71
C THR A 50 1.71 11.43 14.87
N GLN A 51 1.55 11.38 13.55
CA GLN A 51 2.69 11.23 12.64
C GLN A 51 3.27 12.62 12.40
N THR A 52 4.29 12.97 13.19
CA THR A 52 5.01 14.25 13.10
C THR A 52 6.02 14.17 11.96
N GLY A 53 5.56 14.37 10.73
CA GLY A 53 6.44 14.51 9.55
C GLY A 53 6.29 13.43 8.48
N SER A 54 7.38 13.15 7.79
CA SER A 54 7.43 12.19 6.68
C SER A 54 7.23 10.74 7.16
N ARG A 55 6.90 9.83 6.24
CA ARG A 55 6.59 8.41 6.55
C ARG A 55 7.77 7.60 7.15
N LYS A 56 8.97 8.20 7.26
CA LYS A 56 10.17 7.62 7.86
C LYS A 56 10.41 8.06 9.31
N ASP A 57 9.66 9.07 9.78
CA ASP A 57 9.78 9.56 11.14
C ASP A 57 9.08 8.57 12.10
N PRO A 58 9.65 8.32 13.29
CA PRO A 58 9.06 7.40 14.25
C PRO A 58 7.65 7.86 14.61
N VAL A 59 6.71 6.91 14.68
CA VAL A 59 5.32 7.22 15.06
C VAL A 59 5.32 7.71 16.50
N GLU A 60 5.00 8.99 16.73
CA GLU A 60 4.82 9.53 18.07
C GLU A 60 3.47 9.07 18.62
N VAL A 61 3.52 8.36 19.74
CA VAL A 61 2.32 7.92 20.45
C VAL A 61 2.16 8.72 21.71
N ILE A 62 1.11 9.52 21.79
CA ILE A 62 0.82 10.42 22.90
C ILE A 62 -0.10 9.69 23.89
N ILE A 63 0.41 9.25 25.04
CA ILE A 63 -0.44 8.75 26.13
C ILE A 63 -0.86 9.92 27.01
N SER A 64 -2.13 10.32 27.01
CA SER A 64 -2.74 11.24 27.97
C SER A 64 -3.36 10.50 29.16
N HIS A 65 -2.73 10.48 30.35
CA HIS A 65 -3.35 9.92 31.56
C HIS A 65 -3.99 11.02 32.41
N SER A 66 -5.27 10.94 32.72
CA SER A 66 -6.05 11.89 33.53
C SER A 66 -6.50 11.21 34.82
N SER A 67 -6.05 11.71 35.97
CA SER A 67 -6.56 11.33 37.29
C SER A 67 -7.34 12.47 37.92
N VAL A 68 -8.54 12.19 38.43
CA VAL A 68 -9.38 13.15 39.15
C VAL A 68 -9.28 12.86 40.64
N VAL A 69 -8.75 13.80 41.42
CA VAL A 69 -8.58 13.66 42.88
C VAL A 69 -9.52 14.63 43.62
N SER A 70 -10.22 14.17 44.66
CA SER A 70 -11.01 15.05 45.53
C SER A 70 -10.19 15.52 46.74
N GLN A 71 -10.05 16.83 46.95
CA GLN A 71 -9.56 17.35 48.23
C GLN A 71 -10.73 17.56 49.19
N GLY A 72 -10.63 17.01 50.41
CA GLY A 72 -11.61 17.24 51.48
C GLY A 72 -11.50 18.65 52.03
N SER A 73 -12.63 19.30 52.31
CA SER A 73 -12.68 20.67 52.85
C SER A 73 -12.19 20.70 54.30
N SER A 74 -11.15 21.50 54.58
CA SER A 74 -10.75 21.84 55.95
C SER A 74 -11.48 23.10 56.40
N ASP A 75 -12.75 22.94 56.81
CA ASP A 75 -13.43 23.90 57.66
C ASP A 75 -13.48 23.29 59.07
N ASP A 76 -12.51 23.66 59.92
CA ASP A 76 -12.71 23.61 61.36
C ASP A 76 -11.85 24.66 62.06
N GLU A 77 -12.50 25.37 62.97
CA GLU A 77 -12.11 26.64 63.57
C GLU A 77 -10.88 26.58 64.49
N GLY A 78 -10.08 27.66 64.44
CA GLY A 78 -9.58 28.40 65.60
C GLY A 78 -8.58 27.71 66.55
N THR A 79 -7.37 28.27 66.68
CA THR A 79 -7.04 29.20 67.78
C THR A 79 -5.56 29.63 67.81
N LYS A 80 -5.41 30.94 68.04
CA LYS A 80 -4.31 31.67 68.74
C LYS A 80 -2.98 31.93 68.02
N SER A 81 -2.97 33.15 67.48
CA SER A 81 -1.87 34.12 67.47
C SER A 81 -1.09 34.22 68.78
N ASP A 82 0.23 34.38 68.68
CA ASP A 82 1.02 35.31 69.49
C ASP A 82 2.24 35.79 68.65
N ASP A 83 2.19 37.08 68.36
CA ASP A 83 3.23 38.12 68.33
C ASP A 83 4.67 37.92 67.80
N ASP A 84 5.00 38.94 67.01
CA ASP A 84 6.22 39.78 67.04
C ASP A 84 7.47 39.40 66.25
N SER A 85 7.63 40.06 65.09
CA SER A 85 8.38 41.33 64.96
C SER A 85 9.39 41.40 63.80
N ASN A 86 9.23 42.46 62.99
CA ASN A 86 10.24 43.28 62.27
C ASN A 86 11.24 42.56 61.32
N ASN A 87 11.56 43.05 60.11
CA ASN A 87 11.53 44.41 59.60
C ASN A 87 11.72 44.41 58.07
N ASP A 88 11.06 45.37 57.41
CA ASP A 88 11.49 46.18 56.27
C ASP A 88 12.40 45.58 55.16
N LEU A 89 11.84 45.55 53.95
CA LEU A 89 12.38 46.40 52.87
C LEU A 89 11.26 46.82 51.90
N THR A 90 11.15 48.13 51.82
CA THR A 90 10.20 49.00 51.12
C THR A 90 10.27 48.92 49.59
N GLN A 91 9.08 49.09 48.97
CA GLN A 91 8.73 49.95 47.81
C GLN A 91 9.69 49.98 46.59
N THR A 92 9.26 50.00 45.32
CA THR A 92 8.12 50.71 44.71
C THR A 92 7.99 50.33 43.23
N LEU A 93 6.88 50.76 42.63
CA LEU A 93 6.58 50.99 41.19
C LEU A 93 5.89 49.84 40.44
N GLY A 94 4.55 49.89 40.51
CA GLY A 94 3.67 49.14 39.62
C GLY A 94 3.46 49.82 38.26
N SER A 95 2.77 49.10 37.39
CA SER A 95 1.87 49.63 36.35
C SER A 95 1.10 48.47 35.70
N ARG A 96 -0.14 48.28 36.18
CA ARG A 96 -1.38 48.03 35.42
C ARG A 96 -1.27 47.29 34.07
N ALA A 97 -1.67 46.02 34.06
CA ALA A 97 -2.49 45.43 33.00
C ALA A 97 -3.49 44.46 33.65
N HIS A 98 -4.77 44.64 33.36
CA HIS A 98 -5.88 43.79 33.78
C HIS A 98 -5.82 42.47 33.01
N GLU A 99 -5.69 41.34 33.70
CA GLU A 99 -6.14 40.03 33.19
C GLU A 99 -6.84 39.23 34.32
N ASN A 100 -7.90 38.52 33.92
CA ASN A 100 -8.81 37.72 34.75
C ASN A 100 -8.07 36.66 35.62
N PRO A 101 -8.52 36.40 36.87
CA PRO A 101 -8.07 35.24 37.62
C PRO A 101 -8.99 34.06 37.33
N ASN A 102 -8.66 33.19 36.38
CA ASN A 102 -9.10 31.79 36.30
C ASN A 102 -8.38 31.09 35.13
N ASP A 103 -7.92 29.86 35.37
CA ASP A 103 -7.15 28.95 34.50
C ASP A 103 -5.64 29.27 34.38
N ALA A 104 -4.85 28.76 35.33
CA ALA A 104 -3.39 28.71 35.20
C ALA A 104 -2.99 27.37 34.55
N GLU A 105 -2.67 27.41 33.27
CA GLU A 105 -2.15 26.27 32.53
C GLU A 105 -0.62 26.19 32.69
N LYS A 106 -0.10 25.11 33.29
CA LYS A 106 1.35 24.88 33.40
C LYS A 106 1.78 23.77 32.46
N HIS A 107 2.71 24.09 31.57
CA HIS A 107 3.29 23.16 30.60
C HIS A 107 4.79 23.06 30.81
N SER A 108 5.30 21.83 31.00
CA SER A 108 6.73 21.54 31.19
C SER A 108 7.12 20.32 30.37
N ALA A 109 8.12 20.47 29.49
CA ALA A 109 8.67 19.39 28.66
C ALA A 109 10.00 18.87 29.25
N PHE A 110 10.11 17.56 29.45
CA PHE A 110 11.30 16.93 30.02
C PHE A 110 11.92 15.93 29.04
N HIS A 111 13.24 16.00 28.87
CA HIS A 111 14.00 15.18 27.92
C HIS A 111 14.93 14.24 28.68
N TYR A 112 15.01 12.98 28.25
CA TYR A 112 15.88 11.96 28.84
C TYR A 112 16.70 11.26 27.76
N ARG A 113 17.96 10.96 28.09
CA ARG A 113 18.89 10.19 27.23
C ARG A 113 19.46 8.98 27.97
N ARG A 114 19.89 7.98 27.22
CA ARG A 114 20.57 6.79 27.76
C ARG A 114 21.88 6.53 27.02
N LYS A 115 22.99 6.46 27.77
CA LYS A 115 24.34 6.13 27.25
C LYS A 115 24.61 4.63 27.35
N THR A 116 25.55 4.18 26.50
CA THR A 116 25.99 2.79 26.19
C THR A 116 26.29 1.88 27.39
N SER A 117 26.29 2.37 28.63
CA SER A 117 26.67 1.61 29.84
C SER A 117 25.71 1.71 31.05
N GLY A 118 24.55 2.36 30.98
CA GLY A 118 23.80 2.67 32.22
C GLY A 118 22.40 3.28 32.11
N MET A 119 21.89 3.79 33.26
CA MET A 119 20.52 4.29 33.50
C MET A 119 20.14 5.54 32.68
N TRP A 120 18.85 5.89 32.68
CA TRP A 120 18.32 7.10 32.06
C TRP A 120 18.75 8.36 32.83
N GLU A 121 19.28 9.36 32.12
CA GLU A 121 19.70 10.65 32.66
C GLU A 121 18.84 11.79 32.07
N ALA A 122 18.50 12.78 32.90
CA ALA A 122 17.72 13.95 32.50
C ALA A 122 18.62 14.95 31.76
N ASP A 123 18.19 15.39 30.58
CA ASP A 123 18.91 16.32 29.71
C ASP A 123 18.66 17.76 30.18
N THR A 124 19.70 18.44 30.68
CA THR A 124 19.57 19.75 31.35
C THR A 124 19.80 20.96 30.43
N GLU A 125 20.12 20.76 29.15
CA GLU A 125 20.33 21.87 28.20
C GLU A 125 19.08 22.14 27.35
N THR A 126 18.62 23.39 27.38
CA THR A 126 17.29 23.78 26.88
C THR A 126 17.18 23.84 25.35
N ILE A 127 18.26 23.68 24.57
CA ILE A 127 18.19 23.68 23.10
C ILE A 127 19.34 22.84 22.53
N ALA A 128 19.07 21.59 22.10
CA ALA A 128 19.98 20.86 21.21
C ALA A 128 19.21 19.87 20.31
N THR A 129 19.28 20.13 19.01
CA THR A 129 18.47 19.53 17.93
C THR A 129 19.09 18.31 17.27
N GLU A 130 20.20 17.73 17.77
CA GLU A 130 20.83 16.55 17.15
C GLU A 130 21.35 15.54 18.19
N LEU A 131 21.27 14.25 17.86
CA LEU A 131 21.77 13.12 18.64
C LEU A 131 23.31 13.08 18.61
N SER A 132 23.96 12.91 19.76
CA SER A 132 25.40 12.59 19.83
C SER A 132 25.64 11.15 19.35
N PRO A 133 26.77 10.83 18.70
CA PRO A 133 27.11 9.45 18.28
C PRO A 133 27.18 8.42 19.42
N ASP A 134 27.26 8.88 20.67
CA ASP A 134 27.40 8.03 21.87
C ASP A 134 26.05 7.78 22.62
N ASP A 135 24.93 8.37 22.17
CA ASP A 135 23.60 8.24 22.78
C ASP A 135 22.77 7.13 22.09
N GLU A 136 22.23 6.15 22.84
CA GLU A 136 21.53 4.97 22.26
C GLU A 136 20.00 5.13 22.16
N ALA A 137 19.37 5.96 23.00
CA ALA A 137 17.92 6.20 23.01
C ALA A 137 17.54 7.56 23.61
N LYS A 138 16.44 8.15 23.12
CA LYS A 138 15.85 9.41 23.63
C LYS A 138 14.37 9.20 24.00
N LEU A 139 13.99 9.66 25.19
CA LEU A 139 12.61 9.66 25.70
C LEU A 139 12.22 11.11 26.03
N THR A 140 11.09 11.57 25.47
CA THR A 140 10.51 12.89 25.81
C THR A 140 9.20 12.69 26.55
N VAL A 141 9.05 13.39 27.68
CA VAL A 141 7.85 13.36 28.52
C VAL A 141 7.33 14.79 28.63
N ASP A 142 6.15 15.04 28.06
CA ASP A 142 5.48 16.34 28.16
C ASP A 142 4.46 16.31 29.32
N VAL A 143 4.51 17.29 30.21
CA VAL A 143 3.64 17.39 31.38
C VAL A 143 2.72 18.60 31.23
N ARG A 144 1.41 18.38 31.14
CA ARG A 144 0.40 19.44 31.02
C ARG A 144 -0.59 19.33 32.18
N ALA A 145 -0.52 20.28 33.11
CA ALA A 145 -1.44 20.36 34.24
C ALA A 145 -2.54 21.39 33.95
N GLU A 146 -3.80 20.94 33.92
CA GLU A 146 -4.98 21.80 33.83
C GLU A 146 -5.80 21.70 35.13
N THR A 147 -6.00 22.83 35.81
CA THR A 147 -6.86 22.91 37.00
C THR A 147 -8.21 23.47 36.60
N LYS A 148 -9.30 22.69 36.69
CA LYS A 148 -10.67 23.19 36.46
C LYS A 148 -11.49 23.13 37.74
N THR A 149 -11.94 24.29 38.20
CA THR A 149 -12.82 24.41 39.37
C THR A 149 -14.28 24.17 38.95
N VAL A 150 -14.85 23.04 39.34
CA VAL A 150 -16.30 22.79 39.22
C VAL A 150 -16.92 22.99 40.61
N LYS A 151 -18.05 23.69 40.67
CA LYS A 151 -18.64 24.19 41.94
C LYS A 151 -18.73 23.10 43.01
N ASP A 152 -18.20 23.47 44.18
CA ASP A 152 -18.13 22.80 45.48
C ASP A 152 -17.12 21.66 45.71
N HIS A 153 -16.34 21.21 44.72
CA HIS A 153 -15.20 20.30 44.99
C HIS A 153 -14.00 20.69 44.12
N GLN A 154 -12.84 20.97 44.74
CA GLN A 154 -11.58 21.18 44.00
C GLN A 154 -11.17 19.86 43.34
N LEU A 155 -11.48 19.70 42.06
CA LEU A 155 -11.08 18.57 41.23
C LEU A 155 -9.81 18.95 40.48
N VAL A 156 -8.68 18.35 40.87
CA VAL A 156 -7.42 18.51 40.15
C VAL A 156 -7.35 17.40 39.10
N THR A 157 -7.27 17.78 37.82
CA THR A 157 -7.12 16.84 36.69
C THR A 157 -5.69 16.92 36.16
N THR A 158 -4.82 15.99 36.59
CA THR A 158 -3.43 15.95 36.11
C THR A 158 -3.36 15.12 34.84
N THR A 159 -2.92 15.71 33.72
CA THR A 159 -2.76 15.00 32.44
C THR A 159 -1.27 14.77 32.10
N TRP A 160 -0.85 13.51 31.94
CA TRP A 160 0.52 13.15 31.55
C TRP A 160 0.58 12.83 30.06
N GLU A 161 1.60 13.26 29.30
CA GLU A 161 1.84 12.86 27.90
C GLU A 161 3.18 12.08 27.74
N ALA A 162 3.12 10.77 27.51
CA ALA A 162 4.32 9.95 27.24
C ALA A 162 4.41 9.57 25.75
N ARG A 163 5.58 9.79 25.12
CA ARG A 163 5.86 9.47 23.71
C ARG A 163 6.83 8.30 23.53
N TRP A 164 6.49 7.32 22.67
CA TRP A 164 7.37 6.17 22.36
C TRP A 164 7.60 5.96 20.86
N THR A 165 8.71 5.29 20.53
CA THR A 165 9.18 4.95 19.17
C THR A 165 9.40 3.44 19.02
N VAL A 166 9.32 2.89 17.80
CA VAL A 166 9.58 1.47 17.51
C VAL A 166 11.02 1.07 17.89
N GLN A 167 11.21 -0.17 18.36
CA GLN A 167 12.48 -0.63 18.93
C GLN A 167 13.29 -1.50 17.95
N THR A 168 14.60 -1.57 18.17
CA THR A 168 15.50 -2.55 17.53
C THR A 168 15.50 -3.88 18.29
N TYR A 169 15.88 -4.96 17.63
CA TYR A 169 15.88 -6.32 18.19
C TYR A 169 16.73 -6.43 19.47
N GLU A 170 17.90 -5.82 19.45
CA GLU A 170 18.86 -5.84 20.57
C GLU A 170 18.31 -5.12 21.81
N MET A 171 17.35 -4.21 21.63
CA MET A 171 16.69 -3.46 22.71
C MET A 171 15.46 -4.18 23.27
N LEU A 172 15.00 -5.27 22.66
CA LEU A 172 13.86 -6.04 23.13
C LEU A 172 14.21 -6.87 24.38
N PRO A 173 13.25 -7.07 25.30
CA PRO A 173 13.42 -8.08 26.35
C PRO A 173 13.47 -9.49 25.74
N GLU A 174 14.21 -10.40 26.39
CA GLU A 174 14.50 -11.75 25.90
C GLU A 174 13.26 -12.53 25.41
N TRP A 175 12.12 -12.35 26.09
CA TRP A 175 10.87 -13.04 25.74
C TRP A 175 10.19 -12.52 24.45
N LEU A 176 10.59 -11.36 23.93
CA LEU A 176 10.17 -10.81 22.64
C LEU A 176 11.19 -11.07 21.50
N GLN A 177 12.37 -11.58 21.84
CA GLN A 177 13.44 -11.89 20.89
C GLN A 177 13.22 -13.25 20.19
N ASP A 178 12.16 -13.39 19.40
CA ASP A 178 11.85 -14.67 18.72
C ASP A 178 12.67 -14.90 17.44
N ASN A 179 12.94 -13.83 16.67
CA ASN A 179 13.62 -13.90 15.38
C ASN A 179 14.70 -12.83 15.20
N GLU A 180 15.96 -13.22 15.43
CA GLU A 180 17.16 -12.38 15.28
C GLU A 180 17.40 -11.79 13.87
N TYR A 181 16.73 -12.30 12.85
CA TYR A 181 16.83 -11.77 11.49
C TYR A 181 15.95 -10.52 11.29
N LEU A 182 14.98 -10.29 12.16
CA LEU A 182 14.15 -9.08 12.15
C LEU A 182 14.81 -8.04 13.06
N ARG A 183 15.41 -6.99 12.49
CA ARG A 183 16.31 -6.07 13.23
C ARG A 183 15.61 -4.85 13.83
N THR A 184 14.57 -4.33 13.18
CA THR A 184 13.92 -3.05 13.52
C THR A 184 12.40 -3.14 13.43
N GLY A 185 11.69 -2.11 13.92
CA GLY A 185 10.23 -2.02 13.76
C GLY A 185 9.44 -2.88 14.74
N HIS A 186 10.06 -3.28 15.85
CA HIS A 186 9.41 -4.07 16.90
C HIS A 186 8.59 -3.20 17.83
N ARG A 187 7.48 -3.76 18.32
CA ARG A 187 6.70 -3.13 19.40
C ARG A 187 7.46 -3.26 20.72
N PRO A 188 7.52 -2.21 21.54
CA PRO A 188 7.97 -2.35 22.93
C PRO A 188 6.96 -3.18 23.74
N PRO A 189 7.29 -3.60 24.97
CA PRO A 189 6.32 -4.16 25.90
C PRO A 189 5.16 -3.17 26.14
N LEU A 190 3.93 -3.58 25.83
CA LEU A 190 2.71 -2.80 26.00
C LEU A 190 1.81 -3.48 27.05
N PRO A 191 1.93 -3.15 28.36
CA PRO A 191 1.20 -3.83 29.43
C PRO A 191 -0.30 -3.44 29.50
N SER A 192 -0.90 -3.20 28.34
CA SER A 192 -2.32 -2.88 28.17
C SER A 192 -2.87 -3.64 26.96
N VAL A 193 -3.90 -4.44 27.20
CA VAL A 193 -4.64 -5.15 26.15
C VAL A 193 -5.21 -4.15 25.14
N ALA A 194 -5.75 -3.02 25.60
CA ALA A 194 -6.30 -2.00 24.72
C ALA A 194 -5.24 -1.40 23.79
N GLU A 195 -4.00 -1.20 24.28
CA GLU A 195 -2.89 -0.71 23.45
C GLU A 195 -2.42 -1.77 22.45
N CYS A 196 -2.37 -3.03 22.85
CA CYS A 196 -2.07 -4.14 21.95
C CYS A 196 -3.08 -4.21 20.80
N PHE A 197 -4.39 -4.09 21.07
CA PHE A 197 -5.40 -4.02 20.01
C PHE A 197 -5.27 -2.74 19.18
N LYS A 198 -5.04 -1.56 19.79
CA LYS A 198 -4.78 -0.31 19.05
C LYS A 198 -3.57 -0.41 18.12
N SER A 199 -2.59 -1.27 18.41
CA SER A 199 -1.45 -1.47 17.54
C SER A 199 -1.79 -2.13 16.19
N ILE A 200 -2.96 -2.80 16.05
CA ILE A 200 -3.43 -3.39 14.77
C ILE A 200 -3.40 -2.37 13.62
N TRP A 201 -3.69 -1.10 13.93
CA TRP A 201 -3.72 0.00 12.97
C TRP A 201 -2.37 0.71 12.79
N SER A 202 -1.31 0.19 13.42
CA SER A 202 0.06 0.68 13.35
C SER A 202 0.95 -0.26 12.52
N ILE A 203 2.08 0.27 12.01
CA ILE A 203 3.05 -0.51 11.24
C ILE A 203 4.17 -0.99 12.16
N HIS A 204 4.27 -2.30 12.34
CA HIS A 204 5.28 -2.99 13.13
C HIS A 204 5.46 -4.44 12.63
N THR A 205 6.49 -5.14 13.11
CA THR A 205 6.86 -6.49 12.63
C THR A 205 5.69 -7.50 12.62
N GLU A 206 4.74 -7.33 13.53
CA GLU A 206 3.56 -8.21 13.66
C GLU A 206 2.34 -7.81 12.81
N THR A 207 2.37 -6.67 12.08
CA THR A 207 1.20 -6.16 11.33
C THR A 207 0.71 -7.18 10.29
N GLY A 208 1.62 -7.79 9.51
CA GLY A 208 1.27 -8.79 8.50
C GLY A 208 0.64 -10.05 9.11
N ASN A 209 1.19 -10.53 10.22
CA ASN A 209 0.70 -11.72 10.93
C ASN A 209 -0.73 -11.50 11.47
N ILE A 210 -0.98 -10.31 12.04
CA ILE A 210 -2.31 -9.93 12.54
C ILE A 210 -3.34 -9.88 11.39
N TRP A 211 -3.06 -9.11 10.33
CA TRP A 211 -4.05 -8.84 9.29
C TRP A 211 -4.36 -10.07 8.43
N THR A 212 -3.36 -10.90 8.12
CA THR A 212 -3.57 -12.13 7.32
C THR A 212 -4.49 -13.10 8.03
N HIS A 213 -4.29 -13.34 9.33
CA HIS A 213 -5.13 -14.25 10.11
C HIS A 213 -6.48 -13.63 10.49
N LEU A 214 -6.57 -12.33 10.73
CA LEU A 214 -7.84 -11.63 10.96
C LEU A 214 -8.77 -11.71 9.75
N ILE A 215 -8.26 -11.35 8.57
CA ILE A 215 -9.03 -11.40 7.31
C ILE A 215 -9.44 -12.85 7.02
N GLY A 216 -8.52 -13.80 7.19
CA GLY A 216 -8.82 -15.22 7.04
C GLY A 216 -9.94 -15.68 7.98
N CYS A 217 -9.88 -15.32 9.27
CA CYS A 217 -10.88 -15.68 10.27
C CYS A 217 -12.28 -15.18 9.87
N VAL A 218 -12.40 -13.91 9.47
CA VAL A 218 -13.66 -13.32 9.00
C VAL A 218 -14.16 -14.01 7.73
N ALA A 219 -13.27 -14.28 6.77
CA ALA A 219 -13.63 -14.96 5.53
C ALA A 219 -14.18 -16.38 5.78
N PHE A 220 -13.52 -17.17 6.62
CA PHE A 220 -13.99 -18.52 6.98
C PHE A 220 -15.26 -18.50 7.83
N PHE A 221 -15.46 -17.47 8.67
CA PHE A 221 -16.73 -17.28 9.38
C PHE A 221 -17.88 -17.01 8.42
N ILE A 222 -17.71 -16.09 7.46
CA ILE A 222 -18.72 -15.77 6.45
C ILE A 222 -19.01 -17.00 5.57
N LEU A 223 -17.96 -17.68 5.10
CA LEU A 223 -18.10 -18.87 4.27
C LEU A 223 -18.80 -20.01 5.02
N GLY A 224 -18.45 -20.23 6.29
CA GLY A 224 -19.10 -21.21 7.15
C GLY A 224 -20.57 -20.86 7.40
N ALA A 225 -20.89 -19.61 7.71
CA ALA A 225 -22.27 -19.15 7.89
C ALA A 225 -23.10 -19.32 6.61
N TRP A 226 -22.53 -19.00 5.44
CA TRP A 226 -23.14 -19.25 4.14
C TRP A 226 -23.35 -20.74 3.86
N PHE A 227 -22.38 -21.59 4.17
CA PHE A 227 -22.50 -23.03 3.99
C PHE A 227 -23.60 -23.62 4.89
N MET A 228 -23.67 -23.18 6.15
CA MET A 228 -24.69 -23.64 7.10
C MET A 228 -26.10 -23.19 6.71
N SER A 229 -26.24 -22.05 6.03
CA SER A 229 -27.53 -21.50 5.59
C SER A 229 -28.08 -22.14 4.31
N ARG A 230 -27.32 -23.00 3.61
CA ARG A 230 -27.80 -23.74 2.44
C ARG A 230 -29.06 -24.55 2.77
N PRO A 231 -30.11 -24.57 1.93
CA PRO A 231 -31.33 -25.32 2.20
C PRO A 231 -31.08 -26.84 2.23
N LYS A 232 -31.95 -27.59 2.91
CA LYS A 232 -31.85 -29.07 3.02
C LYS A 232 -31.88 -29.78 1.66
N GLY A 233 -32.41 -29.14 0.62
CA GLY A 233 -32.41 -29.69 -0.75
C GLY A 233 -31.02 -29.75 -1.39
N ASP A 234 -30.05 -29.00 -0.86
CA ASP A 234 -28.70 -28.94 -1.41
C ASP A 234 -27.66 -29.65 -0.54
N VAL A 235 -27.80 -29.59 0.80
CA VAL A 235 -26.84 -30.16 1.76
C VAL A 235 -27.58 -30.73 2.97
N ASP A 236 -27.35 -32.01 3.25
CA ASP A 236 -27.96 -32.71 4.37
C ASP A 236 -27.39 -32.25 5.73
N PHE A 237 -28.19 -32.42 6.79
CA PHE A 237 -27.78 -32.03 8.15
C PHE A 237 -26.48 -32.73 8.61
N GLN A 238 -26.33 -34.00 8.25
CA GLN A 238 -25.13 -34.77 8.61
C GLN A 238 -23.88 -34.23 7.91
N GLU A 239 -23.98 -33.79 6.66
CA GLU A 239 -22.87 -33.18 5.93
C GLU A 239 -22.52 -31.82 6.51
N LYS A 240 -23.52 -31.02 6.90
CA LYS A 240 -23.31 -29.78 7.64
C LYS A 240 -22.56 -30.00 8.95
N LEU A 241 -22.92 -31.03 9.69
CA LEU A 241 -22.23 -31.39 10.94
C LEU A 241 -20.77 -31.79 10.69
N VAL A 242 -20.51 -32.54 9.62
CA VAL A 242 -19.14 -32.97 9.27
C VAL A 242 -18.27 -31.76 8.88
N PHE A 243 -18.78 -30.87 8.03
CA PHE A 243 -18.05 -29.66 7.62
C PHE A 243 -17.94 -28.60 8.73
N SER A 244 -18.82 -28.61 9.74
CA SER A 244 -18.73 -27.65 10.85
C SER A 244 -17.44 -27.84 11.65
N PHE A 245 -16.90 -29.06 11.76
CA PHE A 245 -15.59 -29.29 12.39
C PHE A 245 -14.46 -28.61 11.62
N PHE A 246 -14.51 -28.61 10.29
CA PHE A 246 -13.53 -27.89 9.47
C PHE A 246 -13.65 -26.38 9.65
N PHE A 247 -14.86 -25.83 9.52
CA PHE A 247 -15.07 -24.38 9.68
C PHE A 247 -14.71 -23.91 11.09
N LEU A 248 -15.13 -24.64 12.13
CA LEU A 248 -14.79 -24.32 13.51
C LEU A 248 -13.29 -24.41 13.75
N GLY A 249 -12.62 -25.45 13.23
CA GLY A 249 -11.17 -25.59 13.30
C GLY A 249 -10.44 -24.43 12.64
N ALA A 250 -10.87 -24.01 11.44
CA ALA A 250 -10.30 -22.87 10.71
C ALA A 250 -10.52 -21.54 11.43
N ILE A 251 -11.74 -21.27 11.88
CA ILE A 251 -12.09 -20.03 12.60
C ILE A 251 -11.31 -19.94 13.92
N LEU A 252 -11.26 -21.04 14.69
CA LEU A 252 -10.50 -21.07 15.94
C LEU A 252 -9.00 -20.93 15.70
N CYS A 253 -8.44 -21.63 14.71
CA CYS A 253 -7.01 -21.51 14.38
C CYS A 253 -6.62 -20.07 14.02
N LEU A 254 -7.34 -19.48 13.06
CA LEU A 254 -7.03 -18.14 12.57
C LEU A 254 -7.34 -17.07 13.64
N GLY A 255 -8.44 -17.22 14.37
CA GLY A 255 -8.83 -16.32 15.45
C GLY A 255 -7.84 -16.33 16.61
N LEU A 256 -7.46 -17.50 17.11
CA LEU A 256 -6.47 -17.62 18.19
C LEU A 256 -5.10 -17.08 17.78
N SER A 257 -4.71 -17.30 16.53
CA SER A 257 -3.45 -16.79 15.99
C SER A 257 -3.43 -15.26 15.86
N PHE A 258 -4.51 -14.67 15.32
CA PHE A 258 -4.67 -13.22 15.26
C PHE A 258 -4.59 -12.58 16.66
N VAL A 259 -5.28 -13.17 17.65
CA VAL A 259 -5.25 -12.66 19.03
C VAL A 259 -3.86 -12.80 19.64
N PHE A 260 -3.17 -13.91 19.40
CA PHE A 260 -1.78 -14.11 19.83
C PHE A 260 -0.85 -13.03 19.29
N HIS A 261 -0.82 -12.84 17.96
CA HIS A 261 0.04 -11.82 17.36
C HIS A 261 -0.34 -10.40 17.80
N THR A 262 -1.61 -10.15 18.12
CA THR A 262 -2.03 -8.85 18.68
C THR A 262 -1.43 -8.65 20.08
N LEU A 263 -1.55 -9.66 20.95
CA LEU A 263 -1.15 -9.61 22.36
C LEU A 263 0.30 -10.03 22.63
N SER A 264 1.08 -10.33 21.59
CA SER A 264 2.43 -10.88 21.74
C SER A 264 3.39 -9.94 22.45
N CYS A 265 3.14 -8.62 22.42
CA CYS A 265 3.93 -7.60 23.11
C CYS A 265 3.45 -7.24 24.52
N HIS A 266 2.43 -7.93 25.07
CA HIS A 266 1.81 -7.47 26.33
C HIS A 266 2.67 -7.71 27.58
N SER A 267 2.82 -8.98 27.97
CA SER A 267 3.60 -9.40 29.13
C SER A 267 3.90 -10.89 29.05
N VAL A 268 4.89 -11.36 29.81
CA VAL A 268 5.33 -12.78 29.82
C VAL A 268 4.18 -13.77 30.09
N PRO A 269 3.26 -13.54 31.05
CA PRO A 269 2.13 -14.46 31.25
C PRO A 269 1.16 -14.49 30.07
N VAL A 270 0.90 -13.33 29.46
CA VAL A 270 -0.05 -13.19 28.34
C VAL A 270 0.50 -13.86 27.08
N VAL A 271 1.74 -13.58 26.69
CA VAL A 271 2.36 -14.21 25.52
C VAL A 271 2.47 -15.72 25.66
N ARG A 272 2.76 -16.23 26.87
CA ARG A 272 2.81 -17.69 27.13
C ARG A 272 1.43 -18.34 27.03
N LEU A 273 0.38 -17.69 27.51
CA LEU A 273 -0.98 -18.20 27.37
C LEU A 273 -1.42 -18.23 25.91
N PHE A 274 -1.28 -17.11 25.21
CA PHE A 274 -1.79 -17.00 23.85
C PHE A 274 -0.93 -17.75 22.81
N SER A 275 0.37 -17.95 23.04
CA SER A 275 1.18 -18.84 22.19
C SER A 275 0.71 -20.31 22.27
N LYS A 276 0.35 -20.78 23.47
CA LYS A 276 -0.23 -22.12 23.65
C LYS A 276 -1.57 -22.27 22.93
N LEU A 277 -2.41 -21.23 23.00
CA LEU A 277 -3.71 -21.22 22.31
C LEU A 277 -3.54 -21.17 20.79
N ASP A 278 -2.56 -20.41 20.27
CA ASP A 278 -2.21 -20.39 18.86
C ASP A 278 -1.80 -21.78 18.36
N TYR A 279 -0.90 -22.46 19.07
CA TYR A 279 -0.47 -23.83 18.74
C TYR A 279 -1.61 -24.86 18.84
N MET A 280 -2.51 -24.71 19.82
CA MET A 280 -3.73 -25.51 19.91
C MET A 280 -4.61 -25.31 18.67
N GLY A 281 -4.71 -24.08 18.18
CA GLY A 281 -5.45 -23.72 16.97
C GLY A 281 -5.00 -24.52 15.75
N ILE A 282 -3.69 -24.66 15.54
CA ILE A 282 -3.12 -25.45 14.43
C ILE A 282 -3.60 -26.90 14.50
N SER A 283 -3.54 -27.53 15.68
CA SER A 283 -4.03 -28.91 15.86
C SER A 283 -5.53 -29.03 15.57
N LEU A 284 -6.35 -28.08 16.03
CA LEU A 284 -7.80 -28.08 15.79
C LEU A 284 -8.14 -27.96 14.30
N LEU A 285 -7.40 -27.14 13.54
CA LEU A 285 -7.55 -27.04 12.09
C LEU A 285 -7.18 -28.36 11.39
N ILE A 286 -6.09 -29.01 11.78
CA ILE A 286 -5.69 -30.29 11.18
C ILE A 286 -6.74 -31.39 11.47
N ILE A 287 -7.27 -31.46 12.71
CA ILE A 287 -8.37 -32.39 13.03
C ILE A 287 -9.59 -32.07 12.15
N GLY A 288 -9.98 -30.79 12.12
CA GLY A 288 -11.16 -30.32 11.39
C GLY A 288 -11.09 -30.57 9.89
N SER A 289 -9.92 -30.45 9.26
CA SER A 289 -9.74 -30.67 7.82
C SER A 289 -9.78 -32.14 7.42
N PHE A 290 -9.33 -33.05 8.30
CA PHE A 290 -9.34 -34.48 8.05
C PHE A 290 -10.72 -35.11 8.17
N ILE A 291 -11.59 -34.58 9.04
CA ILE A 291 -12.91 -35.17 9.31
C ILE A 291 -13.78 -35.25 8.04
N PRO A 292 -14.01 -34.17 7.25
CA PRO A 292 -14.76 -34.24 6.01
C PRO A 292 -14.11 -35.15 4.97
N TRP A 293 -12.79 -35.05 4.80
CA TRP A 293 -12.07 -35.84 3.81
C TRP A 293 -12.17 -37.35 4.09
N ILE A 294 -11.98 -37.79 5.34
CA ILE A 294 -12.15 -39.20 5.72
C ILE A 294 -13.62 -39.61 5.63
N TYR A 295 -14.54 -38.72 5.98
CA TYR A 295 -15.98 -39.00 5.92
C TYR A 295 -16.44 -39.34 4.50
N TYR A 296 -16.04 -38.54 3.50
CA TYR A 296 -16.38 -38.80 2.09
C TYR A 296 -15.51 -39.89 1.47
N GLY A 297 -14.22 -39.94 1.80
CA GLY A 297 -13.32 -40.99 1.32
C GLY A 297 -13.80 -42.38 1.74
N PHE A 298 -14.25 -42.56 2.98
CA PHE A 298 -14.75 -43.85 3.47
C PHE A 298 -16.27 -43.83 3.68
N TYR A 299 -17.01 -43.12 2.83
CA TYR A 299 -18.46 -42.91 2.99
C TYR A 299 -19.21 -44.24 3.19
N CYS A 300 -18.97 -45.20 2.29
CA CYS A 300 -19.58 -46.54 2.28
C CYS A 300 -18.95 -47.53 3.28
N ARG A 301 -17.79 -47.22 3.88
CA ARG A 301 -17.03 -48.15 4.73
C ARG A 301 -16.94 -47.62 6.16
N ARG A 302 -17.85 -48.10 7.01
CA ARG A 302 -18.00 -47.60 8.39
C ARG A 302 -16.75 -47.81 9.27
N GLU A 303 -16.13 -48.98 9.20
CA GLU A 303 -14.99 -49.33 10.06
C GLU A 303 -13.76 -48.43 9.80
N PRO A 304 -13.20 -48.35 8.58
CA PRO A 304 -12.07 -47.44 8.30
C PRO A 304 -12.37 -45.98 8.61
N LYS A 305 -13.60 -45.52 8.31
CA LYS A 305 -14.04 -44.15 8.59
C LYS A 305 -13.90 -43.79 10.07
N ILE A 306 -14.43 -44.63 10.96
CA ILE A 306 -14.38 -44.40 12.41
C ILE A 306 -12.95 -44.53 12.92
N THR A 307 -12.21 -45.55 12.47
CA THR A 307 -10.82 -45.78 12.89
C THR A 307 -9.92 -44.58 12.57
N TYR A 308 -10.01 -44.05 11.34
CA TYR A 308 -9.14 -42.93 10.93
C TYR A 308 -9.54 -41.59 11.54
N ILE A 309 -10.84 -41.33 11.73
CA ILE A 309 -11.28 -40.17 12.51
C ILE A 309 -10.76 -40.27 13.95
N GLY A 310 -10.88 -41.43 14.59
CA GLY A 310 -10.36 -41.68 15.93
C GLY A 310 -8.83 -41.47 16.01
N MET A 311 -8.09 -42.01 15.04
CA MET A 311 -6.64 -41.84 14.94
C MET A 311 -6.24 -40.36 14.90
N VAL A 312 -6.85 -39.56 14.02
CA VAL A 312 -6.53 -38.13 13.88
C VAL A 312 -6.87 -37.35 15.15
N VAL A 313 -7.99 -37.66 15.80
CA VAL A 313 -8.37 -37.02 17.07
C VAL A 313 -7.37 -37.36 18.17
N VAL A 314 -6.94 -38.62 18.30
CA VAL A 314 -5.93 -39.03 19.30
C VAL A 314 -4.59 -38.35 19.04
N LEU A 315 -4.12 -38.34 17.79
CA LEU A 315 -2.88 -37.65 17.41
C LEU A 315 -2.99 -36.14 17.66
N GLY A 316 -4.14 -35.55 17.37
CA GLY A 316 -4.39 -34.13 17.60
C GLY A 316 -4.45 -33.76 19.08
N ILE A 317 -5.06 -34.59 19.92
CA ILE A 317 -5.04 -34.41 21.39
C ILE A 317 -3.60 -34.51 21.91
N ALA A 318 -2.82 -35.50 21.43
CA ALA A 318 -1.41 -35.62 21.81
C ALA A 318 -0.61 -34.37 21.39
N ALA A 319 -0.83 -33.86 20.17
CA ALA A 319 -0.22 -32.63 19.71
C ALA A 319 -0.64 -31.41 20.55
N ILE A 320 -1.92 -31.30 20.95
CA ILE A 320 -2.39 -30.25 21.86
C ILE A 320 -1.68 -30.34 23.21
N ILE A 321 -1.57 -31.52 23.81
CA ILE A 321 -0.87 -31.73 25.09
C ILE A 321 0.60 -31.29 24.98
N ILE A 322 1.28 -31.66 23.90
CA ILE A 322 2.66 -31.23 23.63
C ILE A 322 2.73 -29.69 23.48
N SER A 323 1.78 -29.09 22.75
CA SER A 323 1.70 -27.65 22.54
C SER A 323 1.46 -26.83 23.81
N LEU A 324 0.86 -27.44 24.85
CA LEU A 324 0.64 -26.81 26.16
C LEU A 324 1.90 -26.79 27.05
N TRP A 325 2.97 -27.49 26.65
CA TRP A 325 4.24 -27.53 27.39
C TRP A 325 5.00 -26.20 27.26
N ASP A 326 5.38 -25.58 28.38
CA ASP A 326 6.04 -24.26 28.39
C ASP A 326 7.32 -24.20 27.58
N LYS A 327 8.10 -25.28 27.53
CA LYS A 327 9.34 -25.30 26.74
C LYS A 327 9.06 -25.31 25.24
N PHE A 328 7.91 -25.84 24.82
CA PHE A 328 7.57 -25.96 23.41
C PHE A 328 7.45 -24.60 22.71
N SER A 329 7.11 -23.52 23.43
CA SER A 329 7.03 -22.17 22.89
C SER A 329 8.36 -21.44 22.76
N GLU A 330 9.44 -21.95 23.37
CA GLU A 330 10.75 -21.32 23.24
C GLU A 330 11.26 -21.37 21.79
N SER A 331 11.96 -20.33 21.34
CA SER A 331 12.42 -20.18 19.95
C SER A 331 13.33 -21.33 19.48
N LYS A 332 14.06 -21.97 20.40
CA LYS A 332 14.95 -23.12 20.14
C LYS A 332 14.22 -24.40 19.72
N TYR A 333 12.96 -24.57 20.11
CA TYR A 333 12.17 -25.76 19.73
C TYR A 333 11.38 -25.57 18.43
N ARG A 334 11.61 -24.49 17.68
CA ARG A 334 10.92 -24.23 16.41
C ARG A 334 10.93 -25.42 15.42
N PRO A 335 12.06 -26.15 15.20
CA PRO A 335 12.07 -27.34 14.34
C PRO A 335 11.23 -28.49 14.91
N LEU A 336 11.22 -28.67 16.24
CA LEU A 336 10.39 -29.67 16.91
C LEU A 336 8.90 -29.35 16.73
N ARG A 337 8.50 -28.08 16.87
CA ARG A 337 7.12 -27.64 16.61
C ARG A 337 6.69 -27.96 15.19
N ALA A 338 7.51 -27.56 14.21
CA ALA A 338 7.25 -27.87 12.80
C ALA A 338 7.12 -29.38 12.58
N GLY A 339 8.01 -30.20 13.18
CA GLY A 339 7.97 -31.65 13.08
C GLY A 339 6.70 -32.28 13.65
N VAL A 340 6.20 -31.81 14.81
CA VAL A 340 4.96 -32.31 15.42
C VAL A 340 3.75 -32.08 14.49
N PHE A 341 3.59 -30.85 13.98
CA PHE A 341 2.45 -30.52 13.12
C PHE A 341 2.56 -31.13 11.72
N VAL A 342 3.76 -31.17 11.13
CA VAL A 342 4.01 -31.88 9.86
C VAL A 342 3.76 -33.37 10.02
N GLY A 343 4.24 -34.00 11.09
CA GLY A 343 3.98 -35.42 11.37
C GLY A 343 2.49 -35.71 11.50
N MET A 344 1.75 -34.84 12.18
CA MET A 344 0.29 -34.94 12.27
C MET A 344 -0.39 -34.83 10.90
N GLY A 345 0.01 -33.86 10.06
CA GLY A 345 -0.51 -33.74 8.68
C GLY A 345 -0.12 -34.92 7.77
N CYS A 346 1.11 -35.43 7.88
CA CYS A 346 1.58 -36.59 7.13
C CYS A 346 0.92 -37.90 7.55
N SER A 347 0.25 -37.95 8.71
CA SER A 347 -0.52 -39.13 9.12
C SER A 347 -1.63 -39.50 8.11
N GLY A 348 -2.05 -38.55 7.25
CA GLY A 348 -2.98 -38.77 6.14
C GLY A 348 -2.49 -39.73 5.06
N ILE A 349 -1.19 -40.07 5.05
CA ILE A 349 -0.64 -41.11 4.18
C ILE A 349 -1.27 -42.47 4.51
N ILE A 350 -1.54 -42.77 5.78
CA ILE A 350 -2.10 -44.06 6.22
C ILE A 350 -3.50 -44.32 5.61
N PRO A 351 -4.51 -43.45 5.78
CA PRO A 351 -5.82 -43.63 5.13
C PRO A 351 -5.72 -43.58 3.60
N THR A 352 -4.80 -42.80 3.04
CA THR A 352 -4.57 -42.77 1.59
C THR A 352 -4.12 -44.13 1.07
N VAL A 353 -3.10 -44.74 1.69
CA VAL A 353 -2.59 -46.06 1.30
C VAL A 353 -3.66 -47.14 1.45
N HIS A 354 -4.45 -47.09 2.53
CA HIS A 354 -5.60 -47.98 2.68
C HIS A 354 -6.56 -47.82 1.52
N PHE A 355 -6.96 -46.58 1.20
CA PHE A 355 -7.90 -46.30 0.11
C PHE A 355 -7.37 -46.79 -1.25
N ILE A 356 -6.06 -46.61 -1.54
CA ILE A 356 -5.43 -47.14 -2.75
C ILE A 356 -5.59 -48.65 -2.84
N TYR A 357 -5.34 -49.36 -1.73
CA TYR A 357 -5.43 -50.81 -1.69
C TYR A 357 -6.87 -51.31 -1.88
N THR A 358 -7.84 -50.58 -1.33
CA THR A 358 -9.23 -51.05 -1.30
C THR A 358 -10.10 -50.62 -2.47
N ASP A 359 -9.84 -49.45 -3.05
CA ASP A 359 -10.70 -48.81 -4.05
C ASP A 359 -9.93 -48.43 -5.33
N GLY A 360 -8.60 -48.57 -5.31
CA GLY A 360 -7.72 -48.36 -6.45
C GLY A 360 -7.32 -46.90 -6.67
N VAL A 361 -6.20 -46.72 -7.38
CA VAL A 361 -5.60 -45.38 -7.63
C VAL A 361 -6.54 -44.49 -8.45
N ARG A 362 -7.30 -45.04 -9.40
CA ARG A 362 -8.16 -44.24 -10.27
C ARG A 362 -9.27 -43.52 -9.49
N ARG A 363 -9.99 -44.23 -8.62
CA ARG A 363 -11.04 -43.65 -7.77
C ARG A 363 -10.49 -42.65 -6.76
N LEU A 364 -9.25 -42.85 -6.31
CA LEU A 364 -8.58 -41.91 -5.42
C LEU A 364 -8.45 -40.52 -6.07
N PHE A 365 -8.10 -40.45 -7.35
CA PHE A 365 -7.98 -39.18 -8.08
C PHE A 365 -9.32 -38.63 -8.58
N GLU A 366 -10.20 -39.49 -9.12
CA GLU A 366 -11.47 -39.07 -9.74
C GLU A 366 -12.58 -38.78 -8.71
N GLU A 367 -12.71 -39.59 -7.66
CA GLU A 367 -13.82 -39.52 -6.70
C GLU A 367 -13.38 -38.89 -5.35
N ASN A 368 -12.18 -39.23 -4.87
CA ASN A 368 -11.66 -38.74 -3.59
C ASN A 368 -10.75 -37.50 -3.71
N SER A 369 -10.72 -36.86 -4.89
CA SER A 369 -10.06 -35.57 -5.14
C SER A 369 -8.58 -35.51 -4.72
N PHE A 370 -7.85 -36.61 -4.80
CA PHE A 370 -6.49 -36.72 -4.26
C PHE A 370 -5.46 -35.77 -4.87
N GLY A 371 -5.69 -35.27 -6.09
CA GLY A 371 -4.86 -34.19 -6.67
C GLY A 371 -4.86 -32.93 -5.80
N TRP A 372 -6.01 -32.56 -5.24
CA TRP A 372 -6.12 -31.43 -4.29
C TRP A 372 -5.44 -31.73 -2.95
N LEU A 373 -5.47 -32.98 -2.50
CA LEU A 373 -4.76 -33.42 -1.30
C LEU A 373 -3.22 -33.32 -1.49
N CYS A 374 -2.71 -33.66 -2.66
CA CYS A 374 -1.29 -33.49 -3.00
C CYS A 374 -0.90 -32.01 -2.99
N THR A 375 -1.74 -31.13 -3.55
CA THR A 375 -1.54 -29.68 -3.51
C THR A 375 -1.54 -29.16 -2.07
N MET A 376 -2.50 -29.61 -1.24
CA MET A 376 -2.52 -29.27 0.20
C MET A 376 -1.24 -29.74 0.89
N ALA A 377 -0.80 -30.99 0.67
CA ALA A 377 0.42 -31.52 1.26
C ALA A 377 1.66 -30.71 0.85
N ALA A 378 1.76 -30.31 -0.42
CA ALA A 378 2.83 -29.45 -0.89
C ALA A 378 2.82 -28.08 -0.20
N LEU A 379 1.66 -27.42 -0.09
CA LEU A 379 1.53 -26.15 0.61
C LEU A 379 1.91 -26.26 2.10
N TYR A 380 1.46 -27.33 2.77
CA TYR A 380 1.82 -27.61 4.16
C TYR A 380 3.32 -27.79 4.35
N LEU A 381 3.97 -28.61 3.51
CA LEU A 381 5.41 -28.86 3.61
C LEU A 381 6.23 -27.62 3.30
N ILE A 382 5.86 -26.86 2.25
CA ILE A 382 6.53 -25.60 1.91
C ILE A 382 6.39 -24.61 3.06
N GLY A 383 5.18 -24.41 3.59
CA GLY A 383 4.94 -23.52 4.72
C GLY A 383 5.74 -23.91 5.97
N ALA A 384 5.78 -25.21 6.31
CA ALA A 384 6.55 -25.72 7.45
C ALA A 384 8.06 -25.55 7.26
N VAL A 385 8.57 -25.75 6.04
CA VAL A 385 9.99 -25.50 5.72
C VAL A 385 10.30 -24.01 5.88
N LEU A 386 9.53 -23.12 5.26
CA LEU A 386 9.73 -21.67 5.37
C LEU A 386 9.71 -21.20 6.84
N TYR A 387 8.76 -21.71 7.63
CA TYR A 387 8.67 -21.43 9.07
C TYR A 387 9.90 -21.94 9.83
N ALA A 388 10.30 -23.19 9.62
CA ALA A 388 11.43 -23.80 10.33
C ALA A 388 12.78 -23.17 9.96
N THR A 389 12.95 -22.78 8.69
CA THR A 389 14.21 -22.21 8.17
C THR A 389 14.26 -20.69 8.23
N ARG A 390 13.16 -20.01 8.58
CA ARG A 390 13.02 -18.54 8.63
C ARG A 390 13.41 -17.88 7.31
N THR A 391 12.84 -18.39 6.22
CA THR A 391 13.14 -17.93 4.85
C THR A 391 12.01 -17.04 4.34
N PRO A 392 12.28 -15.84 3.79
CA PRO A 392 13.59 -15.36 3.29
C PRO A 392 14.44 -14.53 4.26
N GLU A 393 13.93 -14.17 5.44
CA GLU A 393 14.60 -13.21 6.35
C GLU A 393 15.98 -13.67 6.82
N ARG A 394 16.21 -14.98 6.91
CA ARG A 394 17.53 -15.58 7.17
C ARG A 394 18.58 -15.16 6.15
N PHE A 395 18.20 -15.02 4.88
CA PHE A 395 19.11 -14.62 3.81
C PHE A 395 19.24 -13.10 3.69
N PHE A 396 18.25 -12.36 4.21
CA PHE A 396 18.22 -10.89 4.14
C PHE A 396 17.83 -10.24 5.48
N PRO A 397 18.68 -10.37 6.53
CA PRO A 397 18.37 -9.81 7.84
C PRO A 397 18.18 -8.29 7.79
N GLY A 398 17.19 -7.75 8.49
CA GLY A 398 16.87 -6.31 8.46
C GLY A 398 16.03 -5.86 7.27
N LYS A 399 16.00 -6.62 6.17
CA LYS A 399 15.27 -6.26 4.93
C LYS A 399 13.85 -6.78 4.89
N CYS A 400 13.52 -7.74 5.76
CA CYS A 400 12.20 -8.36 5.87
C CYS A 400 11.51 -8.05 7.22
N ASP A 401 12.03 -7.07 7.98
CA ASP A 401 11.54 -6.65 9.32
C ASP A 401 10.06 -6.28 9.31
N LEU A 402 9.71 -5.54 8.29
CA LEU A 402 8.37 -5.27 7.83
C LEU A 402 8.36 -5.82 6.40
N VAL A 403 7.20 -6.01 5.79
CA VAL A 403 7.14 -6.04 4.32
C VAL A 403 7.40 -4.61 3.82
N LYS A 404 8.62 -4.12 4.09
CA LYS A 404 9.29 -3.02 3.45
C LYS A 404 9.79 -3.59 2.14
N ASN A 405 9.43 -2.90 1.06
CA ASN A 405 9.96 -3.20 -0.26
C ASN A 405 11.49 -3.38 -0.15
N TRP A 406 11.97 -4.40 -0.83
CA TRP A 406 13.38 -4.70 -1.01
C TRP A 406 14.13 -3.45 -1.52
N ASP A 407 14.70 -2.66 -0.62
CA ASP A 407 15.49 -1.49 -0.97
C ASP A 407 16.89 -1.94 -1.44
N PHE A 408 17.14 -1.73 -2.73
CA PHE A 408 18.48 -1.52 -3.27
C PHE A 408 18.85 -0.07 -2.97
N ASP A 409 19.86 0.09 -2.13
CA ASP A 409 20.40 1.39 -1.73
C ASP A 409 20.98 2.13 -2.94
N ARG A 410 20.51 3.35 -3.19
CA ARG A 410 21.20 4.32 -4.06
C ARG A 410 20.85 5.74 -3.69
N THR A 411 21.50 6.22 -2.64
CA THR A 411 21.75 7.65 -2.46
C THR A 411 22.90 8.07 -3.37
N GLU A 412 22.64 8.83 -4.44
CA GLU A 412 23.44 9.98 -4.83
C GLU A 412 22.90 10.71 -6.08
N LYS A 413 22.80 12.04 -5.93
CA LYS A 413 22.95 13.10 -6.94
C LYS A 413 21.84 13.30 -7.99
N THR A 414 21.03 14.34 -7.73
CA THR A 414 20.66 15.32 -8.78
C THR A 414 20.61 16.73 -8.22
N SER A 415 21.74 17.44 -8.30
CA SER A 415 21.82 18.90 -8.17
C SER A 415 22.36 19.49 -9.47
N THR A 416 21.62 19.36 -10.57
CA THR A 416 21.98 19.99 -11.86
C THR A 416 20.73 20.37 -12.65
N GLY A 417 19.92 21.27 -12.09
CA GLY A 417 18.75 21.84 -12.78
C GLY A 417 18.78 23.36 -12.93
N LYS A 418 19.78 24.06 -12.40
CA LYS A 418 19.77 25.54 -12.31
C LYS A 418 20.71 26.28 -13.25
N GLU A 419 21.47 25.59 -14.09
CA GLU A 419 22.52 26.24 -14.92
C GLU A 419 22.22 26.29 -16.43
N MET A 420 21.14 25.67 -16.91
CA MET A 420 20.82 25.64 -18.35
C MET A 420 19.86 26.75 -18.82
N ASP A 421 19.18 27.44 -17.88
CA ASP A 421 18.21 28.49 -18.20
C ASP A 421 18.82 29.84 -18.64
N ARG A 422 20.14 30.04 -18.47
CA ARG A 422 20.78 31.32 -18.83
C ARG A 422 21.28 31.41 -20.27
N ASN A 423 21.34 30.30 -21.02
CA ASN A 423 21.91 30.29 -22.38
C ASN A 423 20.88 30.20 -23.52
N LEU A 424 19.59 29.99 -23.23
CA LEU A 424 18.53 29.87 -24.26
C LEU A 424 17.96 31.22 -24.74
N SER A 425 18.37 32.36 -24.16
CA SER A 425 17.87 33.69 -24.55
C SER A 425 18.51 34.30 -25.81
N LYS A 426 19.39 33.55 -26.52
CA LYS A 426 20.13 34.06 -27.69
C LYS A 426 19.80 33.34 -29.01
N SER A 427 18.85 32.41 -29.02
CA SER A 427 18.40 31.69 -30.21
C SER A 427 17.18 32.40 -30.81
N GLY A 428 17.25 32.81 -32.08
CA GLY A 428 16.16 33.46 -32.81
C GLY A 428 15.07 32.51 -33.32
N ASN A 429 14.93 31.32 -32.73
CA ASN A 429 14.03 30.28 -33.21
C ASN A 429 12.58 30.55 -32.75
N PRO A 430 11.56 30.55 -33.64
CA PRO A 430 10.16 30.78 -33.25
C PRO A 430 9.61 29.79 -32.20
N ILE A 431 10.22 28.61 -32.04
CA ILE A 431 9.91 27.65 -30.98
C ILE A 431 10.30 28.17 -29.58
N ASP A 432 11.16 29.18 -29.44
CA ASP A 432 11.55 29.67 -28.10
C ASP A 432 10.56 30.71 -27.55
N LYS A 433 9.80 31.41 -28.42
CA LYS A 433 8.91 32.51 -28.01
C LYS A 433 7.52 32.08 -27.51
N ILE A 434 7.02 30.92 -27.91
CA ILE A 434 5.70 30.41 -27.49
C ILE A 434 5.76 29.74 -26.08
N PHE A 435 6.95 29.46 -25.54
CA PHE A 435 7.11 28.45 -24.48
C PHE A 435 7.86 28.93 -23.22
N ALA A 436 7.96 30.23 -23.00
CA ALA A 436 8.85 30.83 -21.99
C ALA A 436 8.51 30.55 -20.51
N ARG A 437 7.39 29.89 -20.19
CA ARG A 437 7.09 29.38 -18.82
C ARG A 437 6.29 28.08 -18.86
N PRO A 438 6.63 27.03 -18.07
CA PRO A 438 5.80 25.83 -17.89
C PRO A 438 4.40 26.20 -17.39
N LEU A 439 3.38 25.41 -17.73
CA LEU A 439 2.05 25.56 -17.13
C LEU A 439 2.09 24.97 -15.73
N GLU A 440 1.54 25.67 -14.74
CA GLU A 440 1.27 25.03 -13.46
C GLU A 440 0.00 24.19 -13.59
N PHE A 441 0.20 22.90 -13.89
CA PHE A 441 -0.83 21.88 -13.74
C PHE A 441 -1.10 21.60 -12.26
N GLY A 442 -2.17 20.85 -11.97
CA GLY A 442 -2.39 20.29 -10.64
C GLY A 442 -1.10 19.67 -10.09
N ARG A 443 -0.62 20.15 -8.93
CA ARG A 443 0.65 19.69 -8.36
C ARG A 443 0.50 18.27 -7.87
N ARG A 444 1.32 17.35 -8.40
CA ARG A 444 1.40 15.97 -7.90
C ARG A 444 1.48 15.96 -6.37
N ILE A 445 0.77 15.03 -5.75
CA ILE A 445 0.84 14.82 -4.31
C ILE A 445 1.72 13.60 -4.08
N LEU A 446 2.73 13.75 -3.23
CA LEU A 446 3.61 12.67 -2.83
C LEU A 446 3.50 12.50 -1.31
N GLY A 447 2.89 11.38 -0.88
CA GLY A 447 2.72 11.00 0.52
C GLY A 447 3.71 9.89 0.91
N GLY A 448 4.94 10.27 1.25
CA GLY A 448 6.03 9.29 1.41
C GLY A 448 6.50 8.79 0.04
N ASN A 449 6.47 7.48 -0.20
CA ASN A 449 6.87 6.87 -1.48
C ASN A 449 5.69 6.59 -2.43
N VAL A 450 4.56 7.28 -2.27
CA VAL A 450 3.35 7.04 -3.07
C VAL A 450 2.70 8.32 -3.55
N TYR A 451 2.30 8.31 -4.82
CA TYR A 451 1.60 9.39 -5.48
C TYR A 451 0.09 9.35 -5.22
N ASP A 452 -0.53 10.52 -5.20
CA ASP A 452 -1.99 10.69 -5.19
C ASP A 452 -2.44 11.73 -6.21
N ASN A 453 -3.71 11.61 -6.65
CA ASN A 453 -4.32 12.58 -7.54
C ASN A 453 -4.57 13.89 -6.77
N PRO A 454 -4.15 15.04 -7.30
CA PRO A 454 -4.38 16.33 -6.66
C PRO A 454 -5.87 16.69 -6.50
N PRO A 455 -6.25 17.53 -5.53
CA PRO A 455 -7.62 18.00 -5.36
C PRO A 455 -8.24 18.69 -6.59
N SER A 456 -7.42 19.19 -7.52
CA SER A 456 -7.90 19.75 -8.80
C SER A 456 -8.53 18.67 -9.70
N PHE A 457 -8.25 17.40 -9.46
CA PHE A 457 -8.87 16.26 -10.12
C PHE A 457 -10.20 15.91 -9.46
N THR A 458 -11.20 16.74 -9.70
CA THR A 458 -12.53 16.66 -9.08
C THR A 458 -13.28 15.35 -9.36
N GLY A 459 -12.89 14.59 -10.39
CA GLY A 459 -13.46 13.28 -10.71
C GLY A 459 -12.86 12.10 -9.90
N TRP A 460 -11.78 12.32 -9.15
CA TRP A 460 -11.12 11.28 -8.36
C TRP A 460 -11.88 10.99 -7.07
N LYS A 461 -12.33 9.74 -6.91
CA LYS A 461 -12.99 9.25 -5.69
C LYS A 461 -12.14 8.22 -4.93
N GLY A 462 -10.86 8.11 -5.28
CA GLY A 462 -10.03 6.99 -4.87
C GLY A 462 -10.32 5.74 -5.70
N LEU A 463 -9.62 4.66 -5.35
CA LEU A 463 -9.86 3.35 -5.94
C LEU A 463 -11.12 2.71 -5.36
N PRO A 464 -11.81 1.85 -6.14
CA PRO A 464 -13.03 1.21 -5.68
C PRO A 464 -12.86 0.46 -4.35
N GLY A 465 -13.85 0.57 -3.48
CA GLY A 465 -13.84 -0.07 -2.16
C GLY A 465 -14.00 -1.59 -2.23
N LEU A 466 -13.72 -2.31 -1.15
CA LEU A 466 -13.82 -3.78 -1.10
C LEU A 466 -15.19 -4.32 -1.55
N PHE A 467 -16.28 -3.64 -1.17
CA PHE A 467 -17.63 -4.01 -1.60
C PHE A 467 -17.83 -3.86 -3.12
N GLU A 468 -17.31 -2.79 -3.71
CA GLU A 468 -17.38 -2.54 -5.15
C GLU A 468 -16.51 -3.54 -5.93
N VAL A 469 -15.34 -3.91 -5.39
CA VAL A 469 -14.47 -4.96 -5.93
C VAL A 469 -15.15 -6.33 -5.89
N ILE A 470 -15.80 -6.69 -4.78
CA ILE A 470 -16.58 -7.94 -4.68
C ILE A 470 -17.75 -7.92 -5.65
N ARG A 471 -18.49 -6.81 -5.74
CA ARG A 471 -19.59 -6.66 -6.70
C ARG A 471 -19.10 -6.72 -8.15
N PHE A 472 -17.94 -6.17 -8.47
CA PHE A 472 -17.33 -6.27 -9.79
C PHE A 472 -16.90 -7.71 -10.10
N MET A 473 -16.26 -8.39 -9.15
CA MET A 473 -15.82 -9.77 -9.33
C MET A 473 -16.96 -10.78 -9.40
N PHE A 474 -18.04 -10.62 -8.62
CA PHE A 474 -19.10 -11.62 -8.47
C PHE A 474 -20.50 -11.13 -8.88
N GLY A 475 -20.59 -9.93 -9.45
CA GLY A 475 -21.84 -9.32 -9.87
C GLY A 475 -22.47 -10.01 -11.09
N PRO A 476 -23.79 -9.86 -11.27
CA PRO A 476 -24.51 -10.44 -12.40
C PRO A 476 -24.21 -9.74 -13.74
N GLU A 477 -23.62 -8.55 -13.72
CA GLU A 477 -23.26 -7.74 -14.89
C GLU A 477 -21.87 -8.17 -15.41
N ARG A 478 -21.78 -9.33 -16.07
CA ARG A 478 -20.60 -9.66 -16.89
C ARG A 478 -21.01 -9.76 -18.35
N TYR A 479 -20.27 -9.07 -19.23
CA TYR A 479 -20.37 -9.34 -20.66
C TYR A 479 -19.99 -10.81 -20.92
N PRO A 480 -20.62 -11.52 -21.88
CA PRO A 480 -20.54 -12.98 -22.02
C PRO A 480 -19.17 -13.58 -22.41
N GLY A 481 -18.08 -12.82 -22.29
CA GLY A 481 -16.73 -13.20 -22.68
C GLY A 481 -16.41 -12.84 -24.13
N THR A 482 -15.14 -13.02 -24.48
CA THR A 482 -14.61 -12.74 -25.82
C THR A 482 -15.30 -13.61 -26.89
N PRO A 483 -15.78 -13.04 -28.02
CA PRO A 483 -16.43 -13.81 -29.08
C PRO A 483 -15.48 -14.75 -29.84
N SER A 484 -16.04 -15.62 -30.68
CA SER A 484 -15.24 -16.56 -31.47
C SER A 484 -14.30 -15.84 -32.44
N LYS A 485 -13.25 -16.54 -32.89
CA LYS A 485 -12.25 -15.96 -33.79
C LYS A 485 -12.89 -15.49 -35.11
N GLU A 486 -13.85 -16.21 -35.66
CA GLU A 486 -14.51 -15.86 -36.93
C GLU A 486 -15.29 -14.54 -36.82
N ILE A 487 -15.97 -14.33 -35.70
CA ILE A 487 -16.67 -13.07 -35.41
C ILE A 487 -15.64 -11.95 -35.31
N LEU A 488 -14.60 -12.15 -34.51
CA LEU A 488 -13.57 -11.13 -34.30
C LEU A 488 -12.79 -10.81 -35.59
N ASP A 489 -12.55 -11.76 -36.48
CA ASP A 489 -11.89 -11.52 -37.77
C ASP A 489 -12.75 -10.65 -38.70
N THR A 490 -14.07 -10.61 -38.48
CA THR A 490 -15.03 -9.79 -39.24
C THR A 490 -15.27 -8.43 -38.59
N THR A 491 -15.38 -8.38 -37.25
CA THR A 491 -15.72 -7.16 -36.50
C THR A 491 -14.51 -6.35 -36.06
N LEU A 492 -13.34 -6.99 -35.93
CA LEU A 492 -12.06 -6.39 -35.54
C LEU A 492 -10.92 -6.99 -36.37
N PRO A 493 -10.88 -6.71 -37.69
CA PRO A 493 -9.86 -7.25 -38.56
C PRO A 493 -8.47 -6.75 -38.15
N VAL A 494 -7.48 -7.64 -38.31
CA VAL A 494 -6.07 -7.29 -38.12
C VAL A 494 -5.44 -7.14 -39.51
N VAL A 495 -5.15 -5.91 -39.89
CA VAL A 495 -4.60 -5.54 -41.20
C VAL A 495 -3.09 -5.32 -41.11
N LYS A 496 -2.41 -5.39 -42.26
CA LYS A 496 -0.97 -5.16 -42.33
C LYS A 496 -0.67 -3.66 -42.23
N PRO A 497 0.20 -3.22 -41.29
CA PRO A 497 0.60 -1.83 -41.18
C PRO A 497 1.26 -1.25 -42.43
N ASP A 498 0.96 0.01 -42.72
CA ASP A 498 1.73 0.82 -43.67
C ASP A 498 2.75 1.66 -42.90
N PHE A 499 4.03 1.28 -42.95
CA PHE A 499 5.13 2.05 -42.35
C PHE A 499 5.90 2.93 -43.37
N SER A 500 5.34 3.15 -44.56
CA SER A 500 5.98 4.02 -45.56
C SER A 500 6.28 5.40 -44.95
N ASN A 501 7.48 5.92 -45.21
CA ASN A 501 7.86 7.25 -44.78
C ASN A 501 6.91 8.31 -45.34
N SER A 502 6.55 9.27 -44.51
CA SER A 502 5.69 10.40 -44.85
C SER A 502 6.26 11.68 -44.24
N PRO A 503 6.33 12.80 -44.98
CA PRO A 503 6.63 14.10 -44.39
C PRO A 503 5.47 14.59 -43.50
N ASP A 504 4.25 14.21 -43.83
CA ASP A 504 3.04 14.54 -43.07
C ASP A 504 2.82 13.61 -41.87
N LEU A 505 1.98 14.06 -40.94
CA LEU A 505 1.56 13.32 -39.76
C LEU A 505 0.80 12.04 -40.16
N LYS A 506 1.21 10.91 -39.60
CA LYS A 506 0.64 9.58 -39.81
C LYS A 506 0.63 8.83 -38.48
N ALA A 507 -0.43 8.05 -38.22
CA ALA A 507 -0.55 7.27 -37.00
C ALA A 507 -1.10 5.88 -37.31
N THR A 508 -0.39 4.84 -36.85
CA THR A 508 -0.80 3.45 -37.00
C THR A 508 -1.19 2.88 -35.65
N TRP A 509 -2.40 2.35 -35.53
CA TRP A 509 -2.85 1.74 -34.29
C TRP A 509 -2.39 0.28 -34.24
N LEU A 510 -1.51 -0.07 -33.31
CA LEU A 510 -0.97 -1.43 -33.16
C LEU A 510 -1.77 -2.27 -32.15
N GLY A 511 -2.89 -1.74 -31.68
CA GLY A 511 -3.76 -2.33 -30.68
C GLY A 511 -3.55 -1.75 -29.27
N HIS A 512 -4.60 -1.80 -28.46
CA HIS A 512 -4.66 -1.26 -27.11
C HIS A 512 -4.27 0.23 -27.08
N ALA A 513 -3.34 0.62 -26.23
CA ALA A 513 -2.78 1.98 -26.17
C ALA A 513 -1.52 2.16 -27.04
N THR A 514 -1.14 1.16 -27.84
CA THR A 514 0.06 1.22 -28.69
C THR A 514 -0.24 1.91 -30.02
N VAL A 515 0.31 3.11 -30.20
CA VAL A 515 0.23 3.88 -31.44
C VAL A 515 1.63 4.21 -31.92
N LEU A 516 1.95 3.86 -33.17
CA LEU A 516 3.15 4.33 -33.84
C LEU A 516 2.83 5.61 -34.60
N VAL A 517 3.52 6.70 -34.27
CA VAL A 517 3.31 8.04 -34.84
C VAL A 517 4.51 8.43 -35.66
N GLN A 518 4.27 8.91 -36.88
CA GLN A 518 5.27 9.44 -37.79
C GLN A 518 4.94 10.91 -38.08
N MET A 519 5.85 11.85 -37.79
CA MET A 519 5.62 13.28 -38.00
C MET A 519 6.89 14.00 -38.47
N GLY A 520 6.93 14.38 -39.76
CA GLY A 520 8.08 15.10 -40.31
C GLY A 520 9.35 14.26 -40.44
N GLY A 521 9.21 12.96 -40.76
CA GLY A 521 10.32 12.00 -40.86
C GLY A 521 10.86 11.50 -39.52
N PHE A 522 10.08 11.68 -38.46
CA PHE A 522 10.41 11.31 -37.08
C PHE A 522 9.35 10.35 -36.55
N ASN A 523 9.77 9.21 -35.99
CA ASN A 523 8.88 8.15 -35.53
C ASN A 523 9.02 7.92 -34.02
N PHE A 524 7.90 7.77 -33.33
CA PHE A 524 7.85 7.35 -31.94
C PHE A 524 6.66 6.43 -31.67
N ILE A 525 6.69 5.77 -30.53
CA ILE A 525 5.65 4.83 -30.12
C ILE A 525 5.14 5.14 -28.72
N THR A 526 3.82 5.00 -28.52
CA THR A 526 3.18 5.09 -27.20
C THR A 526 3.01 3.69 -26.63
N ASP A 527 3.26 3.51 -25.33
CA ASP A 527 2.90 2.34 -24.53
C ASP A 527 3.00 1.00 -25.29
N PRO A 528 4.20 0.61 -25.75
CA PRO A 528 4.37 -0.52 -26.65
C PRO A 528 4.12 -1.84 -25.93
N VAL A 529 3.02 -2.50 -26.27
CA VAL A 529 2.61 -3.78 -25.67
C VAL A 529 2.32 -4.84 -26.74
N PHE A 530 3.18 -5.87 -26.77
CA PHE A 530 3.15 -6.94 -27.76
C PHE A 530 2.89 -8.32 -27.14
N CYS A 531 2.97 -8.43 -25.82
CA CYS A 531 2.70 -9.67 -25.10
C CYS A 531 1.29 -10.22 -25.38
N SER A 532 1.11 -11.53 -25.22
CA SER A 532 -0.20 -12.18 -25.35
C SER A 532 -1.09 -11.96 -24.13
N ARG A 533 -0.49 -11.58 -23.00
CA ARG A 533 -1.16 -11.45 -21.71
C ARG A 533 -0.53 -10.31 -20.92
N ALA A 534 -1.35 -9.35 -20.51
CA ALA A 534 -0.95 -8.23 -19.67
C ALA A 534 -0.88 -8.69 -18.20
N SER A 535 0.21 -9.35 -17.81
CA SER A 535 0.35 -9.96 -16.49
C SER A 535 1.80 -10.21 -16.10
N PRO A 536 2.14 -10.27 -14.79
CA PRO A 536 3.44 -10.77 -14.34
C PRO A 536 3.70 -12.24 -14.68
N VAL A 537 2.64 -13.03 -14.92
CA VAL A 537 2.72 -14.47 -15.14
C VAL A 537 2.01 -14.88 -16.43
N SER A 538 2.52 -15.90 -17.11
CA SER A 538 2.00 -16.33 -18.42
C SER A 538 0.62 -17.01 -18.36
N PHE A 539 0.21 -17.54 -17.20
CA PHE A 539 -0.98 -18.38 -17.05
C PHE A 539 -2.21 -17.66 -16.48
N LEU A 540 -2.07 -16.47 -15.88
CA LEU A 540 -3.16 -15.74 -15.22
C LEU A 540 -3.14 -14.26 -15.62
N GLY A 541 -4.29 -13.60 -15.73
CA GLY A 541 -4.44 -12.18 -16.08
C GLY A 541 -4.99 -11.93 -17.50
N PRO A 542 -5.28 -10.66 -17.86
CA PRO A 542 -5.94 -10.30 -19.12
C PRO A 542 -5.22 -10.83 -20.36
N ARG A 543 -5.89 -11.67 -21.16
CA ARG A 543 -5.35 -12.18 -22.42
C ARG A 543 -5.80 -11.28 -23.57
N ARG A 544 -4.90 -11.01 -24.51
CA ARG A 544 -5.30 -10.33 -25.75
C ARG A 544 -6.16 -11.27 -26.60
N TYR A 545 -7.22 -10.74 -27.19
CA TYR A 545 -8.05 -11.48 -28.12
C TYR A 545 -7.81 -11.11 -29.59
N ARG A 546 -7.14 -9.99 -29.85
CA ARG A 546 -6.56 -9.63 -31.17
C ARG A 546 -5.05 -9.61 -31.10
N LYS A 547 -4.38 -10.32 -32.01
CA LYS A 547 -2.91 -10.37 -32.11
C LYS A 547 -2.32 -8.99 -32.48
N PRO A 548 -1.03 -8.72 -32.20
CA PRO A 548 -0.36 -7.55 -32.78
C PRO A 548 -0.45 -7.62 -34.32
N PRO A 549 -0.60 -6.49 -35.01
CA PRO A 549 -0.64 -6.47 -36.47
C PRO A 549 0.74 -6.66 -37.13
N CYS A 550 1.82 -6.54 -36.37
CA CYS A 550 3.19 -6.79 -36.81
C CYS A 550 4.07 -7.24 -35.63
N GLU A 551 5.26 -7.74 -35.93
CA GLU A 551 6.29 -8.00 -34.92
C GLU A 551 7.13 -6.72 -34.67
N ILE A 552 7.89 -6.70 -33.57
CA ILE A 552 8.79 -5.55 -33.26
C ILE A 552 9.85 -5.40 -34.36
N GLU A 553 10.28 -6.50 -34.94
CA GLU A 553 11.22 -6.60 -36.06
C GLU A 553 10.70 -5.91 -37.34
N ASP A 554 9.40 -5.72 -37.50
CA ASP A 554 8.80 -5.05 -38.65
C ASP A 554 8.72 -3.52 -38.50
N LEU A 555 8.87 -2.99 -37.28
CA LEU A 555 8.72 -1.56 -37.00
C LEU A 555 9.79 -0.71 -37.74
N PRO A 556 9.45 0.49 -38.22
CA PRO A 556 10.44 1.43 -38.74
C PRO A 556 11.35 1.95 -37.63
N ASP A 557 12.45 2.62 -37.98
CA ASP A 557 13.37 3.23 -37.01
C ASP A 557 12.62 4.16 -36.05
N LEU A 558 12.75 3.90 -34.73
CA LEU A 558 12.13 4.69 -33.67
C LEU A 558 13.17 5.58 -32.98
N GLN A 559 12.81 6.85 -32.75
CA GLN A 559 13.66 7.80 -32.05
C GLN A 559 13.36 7.83 -30.54
N PHE A 560 12.10 7.71 -30.15
CA PHE A 560 11.75 7.51 -28.75
C PHE A 560 10.48 6.67 -28.55
N ALA A 561 10.29 6.26 -27.30
CA ALA A 561 9.02 5.74 -26.79
C ALA A 561 8.57 6.57 -25.59
N VAL A 562 7.25 6.72 -25.43
CA VAL A 562 6.63 7.29 -24.24
C VAL A 562 5.85 6.21 -23.51
N ILE A 563 5.92 6.21 -22.18
CA ILE A 563 5.14 5.32 -21.30
C ILE A 563 4.16 6.17 -20.51
N SER A 564 2.88 5.85 -20.48
CA SER A 564 1.91 6.62 -19.67
C SER A 564 1.97 6.26 -18.19
N HIS A 565 2.03 4.97 -17.85
CA HIS A 565 2.07 4.46 -16.48
C HIS A 565 2.52 2.98 -16.45
N ASN A 566 2.59 2.37 -15.26
CA ASN A 566 3.29 1.10 -15.06
C ASN A 566 2.43 -0.18 -15.11
N HIS A 567 1.14 -0.08 -15.45
CA HIS A 567 0.27 -1.25 -15.57
C HIS A 567 0.75 -2.18 -16.70
N TYR A 568 0.41 -3.47 -16.60
CA TYR A 568 0.96 -4.51 -17.46
C TYR A 568 0.54 -4.42 -18.93
N ASP A 569 -0.60 -3.80 -19.19
CA ASP A 569 -1.17 -3.56 -20.51
C ASP A 569 -0.67 -2.26 -21.15
N HIS A 570 0.12 -1.46 -20.43
CA HIS A 570 0.78 -0.23 -20.92
C HIS A 570 2.31 -0.31 -20.90
N LEU A 571 2.88 -1.16 -20.03
CA LEU A 571 4.31 -1.35 -19.86
C LEU A 571 4.65 -2.84 -19.95
N ASP A 572 5.01 -3.30 -21.14
CA ASP A 572 5.40 -4.69 -21.42
C ASP A 572 6.92 -4.85 -21.35
N ALA A 573 7.41 -5.58 -20.35
CA ALA A 573 8.84 -5.78 -20.14
C ALA A 573 9.54 -6.43 -21.33
N LYS A 574 8.86 -7.35 -22.03
CA LYS A 574 9.43 -8.02 -23.20
C LYS A 574 9.52 -7.05 -24.37
N ALA A 575 8.46 -6.28 -24.63
CA ALA A 575 8.47 -5.27 -25.68
C ALA A 575 9.54 -4.20 -25.43
N VAL A 576 9.69 -3.73 -24.19
CA VAL A 576 10.75 -2.78 -23.80
C VAL A 576 12.14 -3.34 -24.11
N ALA A 577 12.41 -4.58 -23.70
CA ALA A 577 13.70 -5.23 -23.97
C ALA A 577 13.96 -5.43 -25.47
N ASP A 578 12.96 -5.88 -26.23
CA ASP A 578 13.09 -6.14 -27.67
C ASP A 578 13.22 -4.85 -28.49
N LEU A 579 12.49 -3.80 -28.15
CA LEU A 579 12.61 -2.49 -28.78
C LEU A 579 14.00 -1.91 -28.54
N ASN A 580 14.52 -1.97 -27.32
CA ASN A 580 15.85 -1.44 -27.02
C ASN A 580 16.97 -2.26 -27.68
N ARG A 581 16.76 -3.59 -27.83
CA ARG A 581 17.66 -4.46 -28.58
C ARG A 581 17.70 -4.08 -30.06
N LYS A 582 16.55 -3.77 -30.66
CA LYS A 582 16.45 -3.36 -32.07
C LYS A 582 16.91 -1.93 -32.31
N PHE A 583 16.57 -1.01 -31.41
CA PHE A 583 16.81 0.42 -31.51
C PHE A 583 17.63 0.91 -30.30
N PRO A 584 18.94 0.61 -30.23
CA PRO A 584 19.76 0.90 -29.05
C PRO A 584 19.98 2.40 -28.77
N LYS A 585 19.66 3.27 -29.73
CA LYS A 585 19.71 4.73 -29.61
C LYS A 585 18.36 5.37 -29.27
N MET A 586 17.31 4.56 -29.16
CA MET A 586 15.98 5.05 -28.83
C MET A 586 15.97 5.57 -27.38
N VAL A 587 15.34 6.73 -27.19
CA VAL A 587 15.18 7.35 -25.87
C VAL A 587 13.85 6.93 -25.25
N TRP A 588 13.81 6.69 -23.95
CA TRP A 588 12.59 6.41 -23.21
C TRP A 588 12.15 7.62 -22.39
N TYR A 589 10.94 8.09 -22.61
CA TYR A 589 10.31 9.12 -21.78
C TYR A 589 9.28 8.44 -20.87
N VAL A 590 9.50 8.51 -19.55
CA VAL A 590 8.69 7.81 -18.57
C VAL A 590 8.25 8.74 -17.43
N PRO A 591 7.10 8.45 -16.78
CA PRO A 591 6.63 9.18 -15.61
C PRO A 591 7.59 8.98 -14.43
N GLN A 592 7.67 10.01 -13.58
CA GLN A 592 8.52 10.05 -12.40
C GLN A 592 8.51 8.72 -11.59
N ASP A 593 9.69 8.26 -11.19
CA ASP A 593 9.96 7.04 -10.43
C ASP A 593 9.70 5.73 -11.20
N LEU A 594 9.74 5.77 -12.54
CA LEU A 594 9.83 4.55 -13.37
C LEU A 594 11.24 4.25 -13.88
N LYS A 595 12.17 5.18 -13.75
CA LYS A 595 13.52 5.04 -14.31
C LYS A 595 14.24 3.80 -13.84
N ASP A 596 14.19 3.48 -12.55
CA ASP A 596 14.90 2.31 -12.01
C ASP A 596 14.34 1.00 -12.56
N TRP A 597 13.01 0.91 -12.70
CA TRP A 597 12.37 -0.24 -13.34
C TRP A 597 12.82 -0.38 -14.79
N MET A 598 12.82 0.72 -15.56
CA MET A 598 13.29 0.74 -16.94
C MET A 598 14.77 0.32 -17.02
N GLN A 599 15.62 0.87 -16.17
CA GLN A 599 17.06 0.58 -16.13
C GLN A 599 17.33 -0.89 -15.79
N SER A 600 16.49 -1.52 -14.97
CA SER A 600 16.58 -2.96 -14.66
C SER A 600 16.21 -3.85 -15.85
N THR A 601 15.35 -3.36 -16.76
CA THR A 601 14.89 -4.09 -17.95
C THR A 601 15.80 -3.84 -19.15
N VAL A 602 16.28 -2.61 -19.32
CA VAL A 602 17.15 -2.18 -20.43
C VAL A 602 18.37 -1.40 -19.92
N PRO A 603 19.37 -2.11 -19.34
CA PRO A 603 20.56 -1.46 -18.82
C PRO A 603 21.33 -0.70 -19.92
N GLY A 604 21.61 0.57 -19.67
CA GLY A 604 22.37 1.45 -20.55
C GLY A 604 21.52 2.25 -21.55
N ALA A 605 20.21 2.01 -21.59
CA ALA A 605 19.29 2.84 -22.37
C ALA A 605 19.21 4.27 -21.82
N GLU A 606 19.00 5.24 -22.71
CA GLU A 606 18.73 6.62 -22.30
C GLU A 606 17.28 6.75 -21.83
N ILE A 607 17.10 7.07 -20.54
CA ILE A 607 15.79 7.16 -19.90
C ILE A 607 15.64 8.53 -19.24
N HIS A 608 14.62 9.27 -19.68
CA HIS A 608 14.19 10.53 -19.09
C HIS A 608 12.98 10.29 -18.19
N ASP A 609 13.21 10.43 -16.89
CA ASP A 609 12.20 10.37 -15.86
C ASP A 609 11.59 11.76 -15.66
N MET A 610 10.26 11.91 -15.84
CA MET A 610 9.61 13.22 -15.95
C MET A 610 8.37 13.33 -15.08
N THR A 611 8.23 14.46 -14.39
CA THR A 611 6.98 14.83 -13.69
C THR A 611 6.09 15.72 -14.58
N TRP A 612 4.81 15.81 -14.24
CA TRP A 612 3.86 16.69 -14.91
C TRP A 612 4.37 18.13 -15.03
N GLY A 613 4.20 18.71 -16.21
CA GLY A 613 4.66 20.05 -16.56
C GLY A 613 6.12 20.12 -17.03
N GLU A 614 6.93 19.07 -16.78
CA GLU A 614 8.28 19.01 -17.34
C GLU A 614 8.24 18.70 -18.83
N SER A 615 9.19 19.30 -19.53
CA SER A 615 9.40 19.05 -20.96
C SER A 615 10.87 18.89 -21.29
N LYS A 616 11.14 18.05 -22.28
CA LYS A 616 12.47 17.87 -22.88
C LYS A 616 12.40 18.13 -24.37
N ILE A 617 13.48 18.65 -24.93
CA ILE A 617 13.66 18.77 -26.37
C ILE A 617 14.48 17.58 -26.81
N HIS A 618 13.92 16.76 -27.71
CA HIS A 618 14.61 15.73 -28.43
C HIS A 618 15.05 16.29 -29.77
N GLU A 619 16.35 16.32 -30.04
CA GLU A 619 16.88 16.80 -31.31
C GLU A 619 17.15 15.62 -32.25
N TRP A 620 16.63 15.72 -33.47
CA TRP A 620 16.86 14.71 -34.51
C TRP A 620 16.96 15.39 -35.87
N ASN A 621 18.03 15.10 -36.63
CA ASN A 621 18.29 15.67 -37.94
C ASN A 621 18.16 17.22 -37.99
N GLY A 622 18.61 17.92 -36.95
CA GLY A 622 18.54 19.37 -36.85
C GLY A 622 17.14 19.94 -36.56
N LYS A 623 16.15 19.09 -36.29
CA LYS A 623 14.80 19.48 -35.85
C LYS A 623 14.63 19.16 -34.36
N GLY A 624 14.02 20.07 -33.62
CA GLY A 624 13.68 19.89 -32.21
C GLY A 624 12.23 19.43 -32.04
N TYR A 625 12.02 18.39 -31.24
CA TYR A 625 10.71 17.89 -30.85
C TYR A 625 10.57 18.06 -29.34
N LYS A 626 9.54 18.78 -28.90
CA LYS A 626 9.28 18.98 -27.48
C LYS A 626 8.34 17.89 -26.97
N ILE A 627 8.84 17.09 -26.03
CA ILE A 627 8.09 16.07 -25.30
C ILE A 627 7.70 16.68 -23.96
N LEU A 628 6.40 16.81 -23.70
CA LEU A 628 5.84 17.34 -22.46
C LEU A 628 5.11 16.23 -21.72
N CYS A 629 5.50 15.98 -20.47
CA CYS A 629 4.77 15.11 -19.55
C CYS A 629 3.57 15.90 -19.00
N VAL A 630 2.36 15.41 -19.21
CA VAL A 630 1.11 16.10 -18.81
C VAL A 630 0.32 15.27 -17.79
N PRO A 631 -0.48 15.92 -16.93
CA PRO A 631 -1.32 15.23 -15.96
C PRO A 631 -2.30 14.24 -16.58
N ALA A 632 -2.58 13.18 -15.84
CA ALA A 632 -3.70 12.25 -16.05
C ALA A 632 -4.34 11.91 -14.68
N GLN A 633 -5.64 11.58 -14.67
CA GLN A 633 -6.33 11.13 -13.46
C GLN A 633 -6.32 9.61 -13.38
N HIS A 634 -5.29 9.01 -12.81
CA HIS A 634 -5.14 7.56 -12.80
C HIS A 634 -4.35 7.08 -11.57
N TRP A 635 -3.73 5.91 -11.66
CA TRP A 635 -2.97 5.29 -10.58
C TRP A 635 -1.89 4.37 -11.17
N SER A 636 -1.07 3.74 -10.33
CA SER A 636 -0.05 2.80 -10.79
C SER A 636 0.02 1.57 -9.88
N LEU A 637 0.32 0.40 -10.43
CA LEU A 637 0.49 -0.86 -9.71
C LEU A 637 1.12 -1.92 -10.61
N ARG A 638 2.23 -2.50 -10.17
CA ARG A 638 2.89 -3.59 -10.92
C ARG A 638 3.19 -4.82 -10.06
N GLY A 639 3.31 -4.68 -8.75
CA GLY A 639 3.53 -5.75 -7.79
C GLY A 639 2.59 -5.58 -6.59
N VAL A 640 2.65 -6.49 -5.63
CA VAL A 640 1.68 -6.53 -4.53
C VAL A 640 1.78 -5.32 -3.58
N PHE A 641 2.95 -4.66 -3.51
CA PHE A 641 3.23 -3.58 -2.54
C PHE A 641 3.75 -2.28 -3.16
N ASN A 642 3.68 -2.12 -4.48
CA ASN A 642 4.19 -0.94 -5.19
C ASN A 642 3.08 -0.09 -5.81
N LYS A 643 1.89 -0.15 -5.21
CA LYS A 643 0.77 0.70 -5.59
C LYS A 643 1.19 2.16 -5.49
N ASN A 644 0.97 2.93 -6.55
CA ASN A 644 1.23 4.36 -6.67
C ASN A 644 2.68 4.76 -6.42
N THR A 645 3.66 3.84 -6.45
CA THR A 645 5.07 4.22 -6.20
C THR A 645 5.73 4.90 -7.38
N SER A 646 5.08 4.92 -8.54
CA SER A 646 5.47 5.72 -9.69
C SER A 646 4.31 6.56 -10.19
N LEU A 647 4.62 7.66 -10.86
CA LEU A 647 3.64 8.56 -11.42
C LEU A 647 2.93 7.92 -12.65
N TRP A 648 1.81 8.52 -13.05
CA TRP A 648 1.06 8.24 -14.29
C TRP A 648 0.92 9.55 -15.08
N SER A 649 0.83 9.51 -16.40
CA SER A 649 0.85 10.73 -17.23
C SER A 649 0.24 10.52 -18.61
N GLY A 650 -0.15 11.63 -19.24
CA GLY A 650 -0.23 11.72 -20.70
C GLY A 650 1.02 12.38 -21.27
N TRP A 651 1.11 12.44 -22.60
CA TRP A 651 2.24 13.01 -23.33
C TRP A 651 1.77 13.91 -24.47
N ALA A 652 2.31 15.13 -24.51
CA ALA A 652 2.15 16.03 -25.66
C ALA A 652 3.49 16.14 -26.40
N VAL A 653 3.48 15.89 -27.70
CA VAL A 653 4.65 15.96 -28.58
C VAL A 653 4.43 17.10 -29.57
N THR A 654 5.24 18.14 -29.46
CA THR A 654 5.22 19.30 -30.38
C THR A 654 6.44 19.28 -31.26
N GLY A 655 6.26 19.02 -32.55
CA GLY A 655 7.30 19.15 -33.55
C GLY A 655 7.21 20.48 -34.31
N PRO A 656 8.04 20.67 -35.34
CA PRO A 656 8.06 21.91 -36.12
C PRO A 656 6.75 22.20 -36.87
N GLU A 657 6.08 21.16 -37.35
CA GLU A 657 4.87 21.29 -38.19
C GLU A 657 3.62 20.74 -37.51
N TYR A 658 3.76 19.62 -36.79
CA TYR A 658 2.63 18.88 -36.22
C TYR A 658 2.71 18.80 -34.70
N LYS A 659 1.54 18.61 -34.07
CA LYS A 659 1.39 18.40 -32.63
C LYS A 659 0.52 17.18 -32.39
N PHE A 660 1.02 16.28 -31.56
CA PHE A 660 0.33 15.05 -31.16
C PHE A 660 0.10 15.05 -29.65
N TYR A 661 -1.05 14.52 -29.24
CA TYR A 661 -1.38 14.32 -27.83
C TYR A 661 -1.77 12.87 -27.57
N TYR A 662 -1.22 12.27 -26.53
CA TYR A 662 -1.59 10.96 -26.03
C TYR A 662 -2.01 11.09 -24.57
N THR A 663 -3.22 10.69 -24.24
CA THR A 663 -3.77 10.91 -22.89
C THR A 663 -3.21 9.96 -21.83
N GLY A 664 -2.70 8.79 -22.23
CA GLY A 664 -2.62 7.65 -21.31
C GLY A 664 -4.01 7.19 -20.87
N ASP A 665 -4.05 6.33 -19.86
CA ASP A 665 -5.28 6.07 -19.12
C ASP A 665 -5.57 7.19 -18.14
N THR A 666 -6.84 7.59 -18.09
CA THR A 666 -7.27 8.72 -17.28
C THR A 666 -8.77 8.65 -17.01
N GLY A 667 -9.18 9.15 -15.84
CA GLY A 667 -10.52 9.66 -15.60
C GLY A 667 -10.68 11.08 -16.16
N PHE A 668 -11.91 11.60 -16.11
CA PHE A 668 -12.22 12.92 -16.67
C PHE A 668 -11.92 14.05 -15.68
N CYS A 669 -11.09 15.02 -16.09
CA CYS A 669 -10.79 16.25 -15.37
C CYS A 669 -10.82 17.45 -16.32
N GLU A 670 -11.97 18.14 -16.37
CA GLU A 670 -12.22 19.23 -17.31
C GLU A 670 -11.18 20.36 -17.22
N GLU A 671 -10.79 20.75 -16.01
CA GLU A 671 -9.89 21.88 -15.78
C GLU A 671 -8.49 21.63 -16.35
N GLU A 672 -7.92 20.45 -16.11
CA GLU A 672 -6.56 20.12 -16.58
C GLU A 672 -6.51 19.92 -18.09
N PHE A 673 -7.54 19.32 -18.71
CA PHE A 673 -7.62 19.21 -20.17
C PHE A 673 -7.82 20.56 -20.86
N ARG A 674 -8.63 21.46 -20.29
CA ARG A 674 -8.80 22.83 -20.79
C ARG A 674 -7.49 23.61 -20.74
N LYS A 675 -6.79 23.56 -19.59
CA LYS A 675 -5.46 24.16 -19.40
C LYS A 675 -4.47 23.69 -20.47
N LEU A 676 -4.46 22.39 -20.75
CA LEU A 676 -3.62 21.79 -21.79
C LEU A 676 -3.96 22.34 -23.18
N GLY A 677 -5.25 22.34 -23.57
CA GLY A 677 -5.70 22.83 -24.87
C GLY A 677 -5.50 24.32 -25.08
N ASP A 678 -5.71 25.13 -24.05
CA ASP A 678 -5.53 26.58 -24.11
C ASP A 678 -4.07 27.00 -24.32
N LYS A 679 -3.13 26.24 -23.75
CA LYS A 679 -1.71 26.58 -23.84
C LYS A 679 -0.94 25.86 -24.93
N TYR A 680 -1.22 24.57 -25.14
CA TYR A 680 -0.44 23.71 -26.02
C TYR A 680 -1.19 23.32 -27.29
N GLY A 681 -2.52 23.39 -27.28
CA GLY A 681 -3.36 23.19 -28.46
C GLY A 681 -3.25 24.34 -29.48
N PRO A 682 -3.97 24.24 -30.62
CA PRO A 682 -4.68 23.05 -31.07
C PRO A 682 -3.72 21.88 -31.39
N PHE A 683 -4.18 20.66 -31.19
CA PHE A 683 -3.43 19.44 -31.56
C PHE A 683 -3.93 18.93 -32.91
N HIS A 684 -3.01 18.45 -33.77
CA HIS A 684 -3.42 17.89 -35.06
C HIS A 684 -4.03 16.50 -34.88
N LEU A 685 -3.50 15.70 -33.95
CA LEU A 685 -4.02 14.39 -33.61
C LEU A 685 -3.94 14.16 -32.10
N ALA A 686 -5.01 13.60 -31.52
CA ALA A 686 -5.00 13.07 -30.16
C ALA A 686 -5.36 11.56 -30.14
N ALA A 687 -4.62 10.75 -29.39
CA ALA A 687 -4.96 9.37 -29.11
C ALA A 687 -5.60 9.29 -27.71
N ILE A 688 -6.88 8.90 -27.65
CA ILE A 688 -7.74 8.99 -26.45
C ILE A 688 -8.40 7.62 -26.19
N PRO A 689 -8.35 7.06 -24.96
CA PRO A 689 -8.96 5.78 -24.64
C PRO A 689 -10.47 5.87 -24.73
N ILE A 690 -11.08 4.82 -25.28
CA ILE A 690 -12.54 4.73 -25.42
C ILE A 690 -13.12 3.43 -24.83
N GLY A 691 -12.30 2.55 -24.25
CA GLY A 691 -12.73 1.28 -23.65
C GLY A 691 -12.32 1.15 -22.18
N CYS A 692 -12.73 0.06 -21.53
CA CYS A 692 -12.55 -0.22 -20.10
C CYS A 692 -13.26 0.77 -19.17
N TYR A 693 -14.43 1.25 -19.60
CA TYR A 693 -15.18 2.29 -18.87
C TYR A 693 -16.32 1.73 -18.02
N SER A 694 -16.64 0.44 -18.07
CA SER A 694 -17.84 -0.14 -17.45
C SER A 694 -17.51 -1.21 -16.39
N PRO A 695 -18.21 -1.26 -15.24
CA PRO A 695 -19.36 -0.44 -14.87
C PRO A 695 -18.92 0.95 -14.38
N ARG A 696 -19.69 2.00 -14.70
CA ARG A 696 -19.30 3.40 -14.43
C ARG A 696 -19.08 3.69 -12.94
N ASN A 697 -19.79 3.02 -12.04
CA ASN A 697 -19.59 3.20 -10.60
C ASN A 697 -18.19 2.73 -10.14
N PHE A 698 -17.55 1.81 -10.85
CA PHE A 698 -16.23 1.27 -10.55
C PHE A 698 -15.12 1.95 -11.37
N MET A 699 -15.38 2.20 -12.67
CA MET A 699 -14.35 2.66 -13.61
C MET A 699 -14.25 4.19 -13.73
N LYS A 700 -15.31 4.96 -13.45
CA LYS A 700 -15.37 6.40 -13.79
C LYS A 700 -14.24 7.26 -13.26
N SER A 701 -13.71 6.97 -12.08
CA SER A 701 -12.62 7.77 -11.49
C SER A 701 -11.25 7.52 -12.16
N GLN A 702 -11.10 6.44 -12.92
CA GLN A 702 -9.81 5.99 -13.49
C GLN A 702 -9.85 5.81 -15.01
N HIS A 703 -11.01 5.56 -15.61
CA HIS A 703 -11.21 5.43 -17.05
C HIS A 703 -12.39 6.27 -17.53
N ILE A 704 -12.14 7.10 -18.54
CA ILE A 704 -13.15 7.85 -19.27
C ILE A 704 -14.06 6.95 -20.11
N ASN A 705 -15.31 7.36 -20.31
CA ASN A 705 -16.18 6.77 -21.35
C ASN A 705 -16.06 7.54 -22.69
N THR A 706 -16.82 7.10 -23.70
CA THR A 706 -16.80 7.71 -25.05
C THR A 706 -17.26 9.16 -25.08
N ASP A 707 -18.26 9.55 -24.28
CA ASP A 707 -18.72 10.95 -24.18
C ASP A 707 -17.62 11.85 -23.56
N GLU A 708 -16.97 11.38 -22.48
CA GLU A 708 -15.85 12.07 -21.85
C GLU A 708 -14.63 12.15 -22.79
N ALA A 709 -14.37 11.12 -23.61
CA ALA A 709 -13.33 11.14 -24.63
C ALA A 709 -13.57 12.23 -25.70
N VAL A 710 -14.83 12.41 -26.13
CA VAL A 710 -15.23 13.47 -27.06
C VAL A 710 -15.10 14.86 -26.43
N GLU A 711 -15.42 15.01 -25.14
CA GLU A 711 -15.20 16.29 -24.46
C GLU A 711 -13.71 16.59 -24.28
N ILE A 712 -12.86 15.59 -24.01
CA ILE A 712 -11.39 15.76 -23.99
C ILE A 712 -10.89 16.27 -25.34
N HIS A 713 -11.30 15.63 -26.45
CA HIS A 713 -10.95 16.09 -27.81
C HIS A 713 -11.24 17.59 -27.99
N ARG A 714 -12.41 18.03 -27.53
CA ARG A 714 -12.85 19.43 -27.62
C ARG A 714 -12.02 20.35 -26.72
N LEU A 715 -11.78 19.96 -25.47
CA LEU A 715 -11.03 20.75 -24.49
C LEU A 715 -9.57 20.92 -24.89
N VAL A 716 -8.94 19.89 -25.46
CA VAL A 716 -7.57 19.97 -25.97
C VAL A 716 -7.48 20.62 -27.36
N LYS A 717 -8.62 20.94 -27.99
CA LYS A 717 -8.72 21.53 -29.33
C LYS A 717 -8.03 20.65 -30.38
N ALA A 718 -8.29 19.35 -30.33
CA ALA A 718 -7.77 18.42 -31.33
C ALA A 718 -8.53 18.56 -32.65
N GLU A 719 -7.81 18.50 -33.78
CA GLU A 719 -8.42 18.44 -35.13
C GLU A 719 -8.92 17.02 -35.43
N TYR A 720 -8.15 16.01 -35.03
CA TYR A 720 -8.52 14.60 -35.15
C TYR A 720 -8.29 13.87 -33.83
N SER A 721 -9.13 12.89 -33.51
CA SER A 721 -8.86 11.94 -32.43
C SER A 721 -9.03 10.50 -32.86
N ILE A 722 -8.05 9.64 -32.54
CA ILE A 722 -8.17 8.18 -32.69
C ILE A 722 -8.55 7.55 -31.36
N GLY A 723 -9.54 6.64 -31.39
CA GLY A 723 -9.94 5.86 -30.23
C GLY A 723 -8.98 4.69 -29.95
N ILE A 724 -8.41 4.64 -28.75
CA ILE A 724 -7.45 3.61 -28.30
C ILE A 724 -7.96 2.84 -27.06
N HIS A 725 -7.13 1.96 -26.48
CA HIS A 725 -7.39 1.12 -25.30
C HIS A 725 -8.44 -0.01 -25.48
N TRP A 726 -9.35 0.14 -26.44
CA TRP A 726 -10.42 -0.82 -26.72
C TRP A 726 -9.98 -1.97 -27.66
N GLY A 727 -10.86 -2.96 -27.84
CA GLY A 727 -10.74 -3.95 -28.93
C GLY A 727 -9.57 -4.93 -28.85
N THR A 728 -8.82 -4.98 -27.74
CA THR A 728 -7.53 -5.71 -27.69
C THR A 728 -7.40 -6.71 -26.54
N TYR A 729 -7.64 -6.29 -25.29
CA TYR A 729 -7.54 -7.12 -24.08
C TYR A 729 -8.88 -7.27 -23.37
N GLU A 730 -9.10 -8.44 -22.75
CA GLU A 730 -10.23 -8.67 -21.83
C GLU A 730 -9.88 -8.13 -20.43
N MET A 731 -10.04 -6.82 -20.23
CA MET A 731 -9.63 -6.09 -19.01
C MET A 731 -10.64 -6.21 -17.85
N GLY A 732 -11.56 -7.17 -17.92
CA GLY A 732 -12.61 -7.39 -16.91
C GLY A 732 -13.76 -6.38 -16.93
N SER A 733 -13.70 -5.37 -17.81
CA SER A 733 -14.76 -4.39 -18.01
C SER A 733 -16.06 -5.03 -18.54
N THR A 734 -17.20 -4.40 -18.28
CA THR A 734 -18.53 -5.00 -18.56
C THR A 734 -19.17 -4.53 -19.86
N GLU A 735 -18.58 -3.58 -20.57
CA GLU A 735 -19.06 -3.19 -21.91
C GLU A 735 -18.80 -4.30 -22.94
N PRO A 736 -19.66 -4.43 -23.97
CA PRO A 736 -19.36 -5.21 -25.15
C PRO A 736 -18.08 -4.74 -25.85
N TYR A 737 -17.28 -5.68 -26.34
CA TYR A 737 -16.00 -5.39 -26.99
C TYR A 737 -16.11 -4.46 -28.23
N ASP A 738 -17.27 -4.47 -28.91
CA ASP A 738 -17.60 -3.71 -30.12
C ASP A 738 -18.48 -2.49 -29.88
N GLU A 739 -18.88 -2.23 -28.63
CA GLU A 739 -19.65 -1.04 -28.25
C GLU A 739 -18.84 0.29 -28.30
N PRO A 740 -17.59 0.35 -27.79
CA PRO A 740 -16.79 1.58 -27.81
C PRO A 740 -16.74 2.35 -29.15
N PRO A 741 -16.45 1.72 -30.30
CA PRO A 741 -16.34 2.46 -31.57
C PRO A 741 -17.68 3.03 -32.03
N VAL A 742 -18.78 2.35 -31.73
CA VAL A 742 -20.14 2.80 -32.07
C VAL A 742 -20.46 4.04 -31.23
N LEU A 743 -20.33 3.94 -29.90
CA LEU A 743 -20.65 5.05 -29.01
C LEU A 743 -19.71 6.25 -29.18
N PHE A 744 -18.44 6.03 -29.55
CA PHE A 744 -17.51 7.13 -29.82
C PHE A 744 -17.90 7.91 -31.08
N LYS A 745 -18.29 7.23 -32.16
CA LYS A 745 -18.80 7.88 -33.38
C LYS A 745 -20.12 8.62 -33.11
N GLU A 746 -21.03 8.02 -32.35
CA GLU A 746 -22.30 8.65 -31.98
C GLU A 746 -22.11 9.90 -31.11
N ALA A 747 -21.27 9.81 -30.08
CA ALA A 747 -20.92 10.94 -29.23
C ALA A 747 -20.26 12.08 -30.04
N GLY A 748 -19.37 11.72 -30.97
CA GLY A 748 -18.74 12.67 -31.89
C GLY A 748 -19.74 13.39 -32.80
N LYS A 749 -20.72 12.66 -33.35
CA LYS A 749 -21.81 13.25 -34.14
C LYS A 749 -22.63 14.24 -33.30
N LYS A 750 -23.03 13.84 -32.09
CA LYS A 750 -23.76 14.72 -31.15
C LYS A 750 -22.96 15.98 -30.81
N ALA A 751 -21.65 15.88 -30.65
CA ALA A 751 -20.79 17.03 -30.38
C ALA A 751 -20.74 18.00 -31.57
N LYS A 752 -20.67 17.50 -32.81
CA LYS A 752 -20.70 18.32 -34.03
C LYS A 752 -22.04 19.02 -34.27
N GLU A 753 -23.13 18.44 -33.80
CA GLU A 753 -24.46 19.08 -33.82
C GLU A 753 -24.57 20.18 -32.76
N LYS A 754 -23.84 20.05 -31.65
CA LYS A 754 -23.92 20.95 -30.48
C LYS A 754 -22.92 22.11 -30.52
N TYR A 755 -21.76 21.91 -31.13
CA TYR A 755 -20.65 22.87 -31.11
C TYR A 755 -20.09 23.10 -32.51
N GLU A 756 -19.71 24.34 -32.81
CA GLU A 756 -19.02 24.68 -34.05
C GLU A 756 -17.54 24.26 -33.99
N ASN A 757 -16.94 24.00 -35.17
CA ASN A 757 -15.51 23.70 -35.32
C ASN A 757 -15.01 22.48 -34.52
N VAL A 758 -15.85 21.47 -34.33
CA VAL A 758 -15.44 20.19 -33.73
C VAL A 758 -14.75 19.33 -34.79
N GLY A 759 -13.57 18.83 -34.43
CA GLY A 759 -12.76 17.96 -35.28
C GLY A 759 -13.37 16.58 -35.53
N ASP A 760 -12.59 15.71 -36.17
CA ASP A 760 -13.03 14.36 -36.57
C ASP A 760 -12.65 13.28 -35.54
N PHE A 761 -13.51 12.28 -35.44
CA PHE A 761 -13.37 11.13 -34.54
C PHE A 761 -13.13 9.87 -35.37
N ILE A 762 -11.95 9.29 -35.24
CA ILE A 762 -11.46 8.21 -36.08
C ILE A 762 -11.42 6.91 -35.28
N ILE A 763 -11.96 5.85 -35.87
CA ILE A 763 -11.82 4.47 -35.40
C ILE A 763 -10.98 3.76 -36.45
N LEU A 764 -9.93 3.10 -35.99
CA LEU A 764 -9.02 2.32 -36.82
C LEU A 764 -9.19 0.84 -36.51
N ASP A 765 -8.99 0.01 -37.52
CA ASP A 765 -8.76 -1.42 -37.33
C ASP A 765 -7.34 -1.69 -36.82
N HIS A 766 -7.09 -2.88 -36.24
CA HIS A 766 -5.75 -3.23 -35.76
C HIS A 766 -4.75 -3.26 -36.90
N GLY A 767 -3.75 -2.39 -36.86
CA GLY A 767 -2.74 -2.22 -37.89
C GLY A 767 -3.11 -1.20 -38.96
N GLU A 768 -4.31 -0.64 -38.93
CA GLU A 768 -4.70 0.41 -39.87
C GLU A 768 -3.94 1.70 -39.59
N THR A 769 -3.64 2.43 -40.66
CA THR A 769 -2.90 3.67 -40.61
C THR A 769 -3.75 4.86 -41.06
N TRP A 770 -3.94 5.80 -40.15
CA TRP A 770 -4.49 7.12 -40.46
C TRP A 770 -3.39 8.06 -41.00
N LYS A 771 -3.73 8.88 -41.99
CA LYS A 771 -2.84 9.88 -42.61
C LYS A 771 -3.50 11.24 -42.54
N TYR A 772 -2.76 12.23 -42.07
CA TYR A 772 -3.23 13.61 -42.02
C TYR A 772 -3.47 14.15 -43.42
N GLN A 773 -4.63 14.76 -43.64
CA GLN A 773 -4.97 15.45 -44.88
C GLN A 773 -4.85 16.94 -44.64
N LYS A 774 -3.83 17.58 -45.22
CA LYS A 774 -3.63 19.01 -45.11
C LYS A 774 -4.79 19.72 -45.84
N ASN A 775 -5.65 20.39 -45.09
CA ASN A 775 -6.73 21.17 -45.68
C ASN A 775 -6.12 22.23 -46.61
N SER A 776 -6.42 22.12 -47.90
CA SER A 776 -5.98 23.04 -48.93
C SER A 776 -6.88 24.27 -48.90
N ASN A 777 -6.68 25.15 -47.92
CA ASN A 777 -7.34 26.45 -47.86
C ASN A 777 -6.33 27.58 -48.03
#